data_AF-A0A921VHK4-F1
#
_entry.id   AF-A0A921VHK4-F1
#
_cell.length_a   1.000
_cell.length_b   1.000
_cell.length_c   1.000
_cell.angle_alpha   90.00
_cell.angle_beta   90.00
_cell.angle_gamma   90.00
#
_symmetry.space_group_name_H-M   'P 1'
#
loop_
_entity.id
_entity.type
_entity.pdbx_description
1 polymer ?
#
loop_
_entity_poly.entity_id
_entity_poly.type
_entity_poly.pdbx_seq_one_letter_code
_entity_poly.pdbx_strand_id
1 'polypeptide(L)'
;MYSRDVNSSLAQQDNLTSSQTWPTSIGEWLAASCFIIPPFAIHRSAFSMTGSLLDFGLHFALLGVFLAYFDVLHFGFQLAVPIIFLTIVLVYALLFAGFCYAAYPFATSFVLVPYIAIKMQVKLISLLAAYVARGFKPTFPEWTLVYEITIAMMRYTFLDYGHIVADVNAHRLRPPFEMHGKFVLKSNSHKHGTVPEKLVANGMEHMWLRDPVKKQHRVVVIHYHGGGYCISDPLQDVELANQTHTKLQQILKEKYQLDASIDVLLANYRMAPQFLYPTALNDCFDIYQYVLKHENISPDHVVFSGDSAGAEMSMTNCMRLRKESPELQPVAALCYSPVVDFSETDNDEKTPYCILAANFADNCLATYLRDVTDPEERRLVSPINHSLKDLPPIFLQWGTLERFYEQGLRFKAKADAEGVTNMELDILENIVHDPVMFPTAVSPAAEKGVQILPRSFGAAVISAIVTVLVVLFVVSYLAFCCAAVPYSSSAVKIPVVAIKLQFKVFSLFGAYAARGFKPEFPQWTFGYELTNKVLRYTFEQYGHLLADKNAHLLRPPFEMHGKLILKSNSRKHGTVPEKLVANGMDHMWLRDPVKKEHRVVVIHFHGGGYTVSDPLQDVELANLTHTKLQQALKSQYQLDVSVDVLLANYRMAPQFLYPTAVNDCFDMYKYVLEHENISPDHVVFSGDSAGGEMTITNCMRLRDSTPELKPAAALCYSPFVDLAEKGGDEVTPHCCLAANWLDNAGATYLRSVDDPDAAFKVSPINKDLKDLPPTFLQFGTLERFYKQGLRFKAKADAQGVTNMELDLLENMVHDPVMLPTMVSPAAEGAISTAFFVLLAVKLFMIVLSVVIILLVIAYVLLFAGFCYAAYPFATSFVLVPYIAIKMQVKLISLLAAYVARGFKPTFPEWTLVYEITIAMMRYTFLDYGHIVADVNAHRLRPPFEVHGKFVLKSNSHKHGTVPEKLVANGMEHMWLRDPVKKQHRVVVIHYHGGGYCISDPLQDVELANQTHTKLQQILKEKYQLDASIDVLLANYRMAPQFLYPTALNDCFDIYQYVLKHENISPDHVVFSGDSAGAEMSMTNCMRLRKESPELQPVAALCYSPVVDFSETDNDEKTPYCILAANFADNCLATYLRDVTDPEERRLVSPINHSLKDLPPIFLQWGTLERFYEQGLRFKAKADAEGVTNMELDILENIVHDPVMFPTAVSPAAEKGIHHGCEFAARYLARVLSAKASPV
;
A
#
# COMPACT_ATOMS: atom_id res chain seq x y z
N MET A 1 -12.16 -53.47 -47.25
CA MET A 1 -11.20 -54.03 -48.27
C MET A 1 -9.88 -53.26 -48.26
N TYR A 2 -9.11 -53.64 -47.24
CA TYR A 2 -7.75 -54.18 -47.12
C TYR A 2 -6.78 -53.08 -46.68
N SER A 3 -6.35 -53.11 -45.37
CA SER A 3 -5.18 -53.75 -44.71
C SER A 3 -4.01 -52.77 -44.65
N ARG A 4 -3.60 -52.51 -43.39
CA ARG A 4 -2.51 -53.14 -42.61
C ARG A 4 -1.25 -52.28 -42.68
N ASP A 5 -0.87 -51.80 -41.48
CA ASP A 5 0.12 -52.27 -40.49
C ASP A 5 1.50 -51.67 -40.81
N VAL A 6 2.05 -51.01 -39.77
CA VAL A 6 3.06 -51.44 -38.78
C VAL A 6 4.32 -50.57 -38.95
N ASN A 7 4.63 -49.86 -37.86
CA ASN A 7 5.59 -49.89 -36.75
C ASN A 7 7.03 -49.80 -37.27
N SER A 8 7.75 -48.84 -36.72
CA SER A 8 8.90 -49.08 -35.83
C SER A 8 9.95 -47.97 -36.02
N SER A 9 10.20 -47.25 -34.89
CA SER A 9 11.24 -47.21 -33.83
C SER A 9 12.53 -46.58 -34.36
N LEU A 10 12.91 -45.49 -33.69
CA LEU A 10 13.95 -45.22 -32.67
C LEU A 10 15.25 -44.75 -33.34
N ALA A 11 15.62 -43.51 -33.06
CA ALA A 11 16.64 -42.93 -32.15
C ALA A 11 17.95 -42.70 -32.92
N GLN A 12 18.36 -41.40 -32.91
CA GLN A 12 19.56 -40.88 -32.22
C GLN A 12 20.39 -40.03 -33.18
N GLN A 13 20.54 -38.74 -32.80
CA GLN A 13 21.58 -37.93 -32.10
C GLN A 13 22.58 -37.37 -33.12
N ASP A 14 22.71 -36.02 -33.16
CA ASP A 14 23.70 -35.05 -32.64
C ASP A 14 24.57 -34.52 -33.80
N ASN A 15 24.58 -33.16 -33.96
CA ASN A 15 25.68 -32.21 -33.68
C ASN A 15 25.87 -31.26 -34.88
N LEU A 16 25.64 -29.99 -34.62
CA LEU A 16 26.25 -28.65 -34.50
C LEU A 16 27.39 -28.47 -35.51
N THR A 17 27.31 -27.36 -36.34
CA THR A 17 28.23 -26.20 -36.36
C THR A 17 28.11 -25.50 -37.72
N SER A 18 27.84 -24.17 -37.70
CA SER A 18 28.44 -22.82 -37.84
C SER A 18 28.74 -22.52 -39.31
N SER A 19 28.24 -21.34 -39.83
CA SER A 19 28.86 -20.05 -40.17
C SER A 19 28.45 -19.64 -41.59
N GLN A 20 27.81 -18.44 -41.76
CA GLN A 20 28.03 -17.05 -42.22
C GLN A 20 27.92 -16.96 -43.73
N THR A 21 27.04 -15.99 -44.28
CA THR A 21 27.45 -14.76 -44.99
C THR A 21 26.26 -14.20 -45.76
N TRP A 22 25.92 -12.86 -45.50
CA TRP A 22 25.19 -11.77 -46.16
C TRP A 22 25.92 -11.33 -47.44
N PRO A 23 25.10 -11.02 -48.54
CA PRO A 23 25.69 -10.17 -49.59
C PRO A 23 25.13 -8.74 -49.56
N THR A 24 26.03 -7.65 -49.64
CA THR A 24 26.74 -6.38 -49.86
C THR A 24 26.38 -5.76 -51.20
N SER A 25 25.11 -5.23 -51.50
CA SER A 25 25.13 -3.91 -52.19
C SER A 25 23.72 -3.56 -52.65
N ILE A 26 23.33 -2.25 -52.54
CA ILE A 26 22.37 -1.13 -52.72
C ILE A 26 22.04 -0.96 -54.21
N GLY A 27 22.05 -1.98 -55.13
CA GLY A 27 21.74 -1.85 -56.59
C GLY A 27 20.80 -2.96 -57.04
N GLU A 28 20.22 -3.73 -56.05
CA GLU A 28 19.28 -4.77 -56.56
C GLU A 28 17.89 -4.54 -55.95
N TRP A 29 17.68 -3.20 -55.37
CA TRP A 29 16.39 -2.85 -54.73
C TRP A 29 15.75 -1.71 -55.52
N LEU A 30 16.13 -1.36 -56.86
CA LEU A 30 15.33 -0.26 -57.45
C LEU A 30 14.94 -0.62 -58.88
N ALA A 31 14.24 -1.70 -59.19
CA ALA A 31 13.58 -1.76 -60.53
C ALA A 31 12.31 -2.60 -60.42
N ALA A 32 11.29 -2.10 -59.61
CA ALA A 32 10.16 -2.24 -60.58
C ALA A 32 8.83 -2.29 -59.81
N SER A 33 8.34 -1.22 -59.16
CA SER A 33 6.96 -0.70 -58.98
C SER A 33 6.34 -0.35 -60.34
N CYS A 34 5.19 -1.00 -60.87
CA CYS A 34 3.88 -0.33 -61.14
C CYS A 34 3.06 -1.21 -62.09
N PHE A 35 1.64 -1.60 -61.75
CA PHE A 35 0.37 -1.24 -62.41
C PHE A 35 -0.63 -2.40 -62.23
N ILE A 36 -1.98 -2.17 -61.52
CA ILE A 36 -3.42 -2.01 -61.82
C ILE A 36 -4.10 -3.39 -61.82
N ILE A 37 -5.01 -3.60 -60.84
CA ILE A 37 -6.11 -4.58 -60.69
C ILE A 37 -7.05 -4.48 -61.91
N PRO A 38 -7.77 -5.67 -62.52
CA PRO A 38 -8.68 -6.75 -62.06
C PRO A 38 -8.92 -7.80 -63.13
N PRO A 39 -9.70 -9.09 -62.99
CA PRO A 39 -10.76 -9.82 -62.29
C PRO A 39 -10.66 -11.34 -62.53
N PHE A 40 -10.78 -12.21 -61.50
CA PHE A 40 -11.64 -13.32 -61.03
C PHE A 40 -11.00 -14.66 -61.39
N ALA A 41 -10.63 -15.53 -60.28
CA ALA A 41 -11.11 -16.94 -60.29
C ALA A 41 -10.52 -17.68 -59.08
N ILE A 42 -11.31 -17.72 -58.08
CA ILE A 42 -11.77 -18.67 -57.03
C ILE A 42 -11.60 -20.12 -57.51
N HIS A 43 -10.46 -20.76 -56.80
CA HIS A 43 -10.53 -22.21 -56.51
C HIS A 43 -9.85 -22.50 -55.17
N ARG A 44 -10.67 -22.87 -54.11
CA ARG A 44 -10.97 -23.91 -53.10
C ARG A 44 -9.74 -24.75 -52.78
N SER A 45 -8.86 -24.16 -51.88
CA SER A 45 -8.10 -25.08 -50.98
C SER A 45 -7.46 -24.24 -49.86
N ALA A 46 -8.16 -24.12 -48.71
CA ALA A 46 -7.55 -24.22 -47.37
C ALA A 46 -6.38 -23.24 -47.24
N PHE A 47 -6.75 -21.97 -47.04
CA PHE A 47 -5.70 -21.06 -46.51
C PHE A 47 -5.84 -20.92 -44.99
N SER A 48 -5.35 -21.80 -44.12
CA SER A 48 -4.52 -21.49 -42.94
C SER A 48 -4.28 -19.98 -42.79
N MET A 49 -5.21 -19.24 -42.28
CA MET A 49 -4.89 -17.90 -41.73
C MET A 49 -4.39 -18.03 -40.29
N THR A 50 -3.57 -18.95 -40.01
CA THR A 50 -2.73 -18.85 -38.79
C THR A 50 -1.39 -18.17 -39.13
N GLY A 51 -1.42 -17.29 -40.09
CA GLY A 51 -0.17 -16.49 -40.22
C GLY A 51 -0.41 -15.29 -41.12
N SER A 52 -1.30 -14.32 -40.82
CA SER A 52 -0.88 -12.93 -41.12
C SER A 52 -2.04 -11.97 -40.79
N LEU A 53 -2.55 -11.86 -39.59
CA LEU A 53 -3.09 -10.64 -38.96
C LEU A 53 -1.96 -9.71 -38.53
N LEU A 54 -0.77 -10.22 -38.65
CA LEU A 54 0.47 -9.47 -38.36
C LEU A 54 1.06 -8.87 -39.64
N ASP A 55 0.61 -9.48 -40.86
CA ASP A 55 1.09 -8.98 -42.16
C ASP A 55 0.07 -7.98 -42.74
N PHE A 56 -1.16 -7.94 -42.07
CA PHE A 56 -2.21 -6.95 -42.38
C PHE A 56 -2.07 -5.75 -41.43
N GLY A 57 -1.29 -5.86 -40.28
CA GLY A 57 -0.87 -4.90 -39.25
C GLY A 57 0.45 -4.21 -39.65
N LEU A 58 1.19 -4.81 -40.68
CA LEU A 58 2.50 -4.25 -41.09
C LEU A 58 2.32 -3.44 -42.39
N HIS A 59 1.14 -3.72 -43.20
CA HIS A 59 0.82 -2.89 -44.38
C HIS A 59 0.06 -1.63 -43.95
N PHE A 60 -0.45 -1.64 -42.41
CA PHE A 60 -1.07 -0.49 -41.73
C PHE A 60 0.00 0.41 -41.10
N ALA A 61 1.12 -0.16 -41.02
CA ALA A 61 2.24 0.56 -40.39
C ALA A 61 3.14 1.19 -41.47
N LEU A 62 2.98 0.61 -42.88
CA LEU A 62 3.83 1.11 -43.98
C LEU A 62 3.05 2.15 -44.81
N LEU A 63 1.57 2.13 -44.75
CA LEU A 63 0.73 3.19 -45.34
C LEU A 63 0.64 4.39 -44.40
N GLY A 64 0.99 4.12 -42.83
CA GLY A 64 1.12 5.12 -41.76
C GLY A 64 2.51 5.77 -41.74
N VAL A 65 3.44 5.06 -42.49
CA VAL A 65 4.83 5.58 -42.55
C VAL A 65 5.04 6.29 -43.90
N PHE A 66 4.20 5.89 -45.01
CA PHE A 66 4.33 6.44 -46.37
C PHE A 66 3.50 7.72 -46.50
N LEU A 67 2.47 7.98 -45.44
CA LEU A 67 1.75 9.26 -45.38
C LEU A 67 2.45 10.24 -44.46
N ALA A 68 3.60 9.62 -43.72
CA ALA A 68 4.43 10.39 -42.78
C ALA A 68 5.73 10.82 -43.45
N TYR A 69 5.97 10.40 -44.84
CA TYR A 69 7.23 10.81 -45.52
C TYR A 69 6.90 11.81 -46.63
N PHE A 70 5.54 12.30 -46.93
CA PHE A 70 5.40 13.38 -47.94
C PHE A 70 4.81 14.62 -47.25
N ASP A 71 5.73 15.04 -46.15
CA ASP A 71 5.99 16.50 -46.25
C ASP A 71 6.89 16.93 -45.08
N VAL A 72 8.12 16.44 -45.00
CA VAL A 72 9.14 17.51 -44.90
C VAL A 72 9.57 17.94 -46.32
N LEU A 73 8.78 18.45 -47.25
CA LEU A 73 9.34 19.55 -48.07
C LEU A 73 8.24 20.10 -48.98
N HIS A 74 7.52 21.10 -48.48
CA HIS A 74 6.81 21.93 -49.47
C HIS A 74 7.18 21.55 -50.91
N PHE A 75 6.58 20.58 -51.55
CA PHE A 75 5.81 20.59 -52.79
C PHE A 75 4.64 19.60 -52.66
N GLY A 76 3.42 19.98 -52.12
CA GLY A 76 2.26 19.98 -53.07
C GLY A 76 1.02 19.39 -52.38
N PHE A 77 0.16 19.96 -51.57
CA PHE A 77 -1.29 20.19 -51.40
C PHE A 77 -2.08 19.45 -52.49
N GLN A 78 -1.70 18.11 -52.96
CA GLN A 78 -2.61 17.25 -53.76
C GLN A 78 -2.42 15.79 -53.35
N LEU A 79 -1.77 15.40 -52.08
CA LEU A 79 -1.62 13.96 -51.74
C LEU A 79 -1.97 13.76 -50.26
N ALA A 80 -2.24 14.88 -49.38
CA ALA A 80 -2.50 14.80 -47.93
C ALA A 80 -4.01 14.59 -47.67
N VAL A 81 -4.93 14.86 -48.64
CA VAL A 81 -6.40 14.70 -48.53
C VAL A 81 -6.79 13.25 -48.83
N PRO A 82 -6.04 12.55 -49.73
CA PRO A 82 -6.36 11.13 -49.96
C PRO A 82 -5.78 10.23 -48.86
N ILE A 83 -4.82 10.72 -47.99
CA ILE A 83 -4.11 9.91 -46.98
C ILE A 83 -4.84 10.03 -45.63
N ILE A 84 -5.42 11.28 -45.26
CA ILE A 84 -6.34 11.47 -44.12
C ILE A 84 -7.66 10.75 -44.39
N PHE A 85 -8.10 10.90 -45.73
CA PHE A 85 -9.25 10.10 -46.16
C PHE A 85 -8.95 8.60 -46.08
N LEU A 86 -7.72 8.18 -46.28
CA LEU A 86 -7.33 6.75 -46.28
C LEU A 86 -7.16 6.23 -44.84
N THR A 87 -6.85 7.14 -43.89
CA THR A 87 -6.66 6.77 -42.47
C THR A 87 -8.02 6.67 -41.76
N ILE A 88 -8.86 7.62 -41.97
CA ILE A 88 -10.26 7.54 -41.49
C ILE A 88 -10.94 6.32 -42.10
N VAL A 89 -10.51 6.07 -43.42
CA VAL A 89 -11.11 4.89 -44.12
C VAL A 89 -10.53 3.60 -43.54
N LEU A 90 -9.23 3.68 -43.02
CA LEU A 90 -8.57 2.47 -42.49
C LEU A 90 -9.02 2.19 -41.05
N VAL A 91 -9.20 3.26 -40.16
CA VAL A 91 -9.74 3.11 -38.80
C VAL A 91 -11.21 2.65 -38.89
N TYR A 92 -11.86 3.30 -39.84
CA TYR A 92 -13.24 2.83 -40.10
C TYR A 92 -13.25 1.40 -40.65
N ALA A 93 -12.19 1.09 -41.52
CA ALA A 93 -12.14 -0.28 -42.12
C ALA A 93 -11.79 -1.31 -41.04
N LEU A 94 -11.03 -0.89 -40.02
CA LEU A 94 -10.63 -1.82 -38.94
C LEU A 94 -11.79 -1.99 -37.94
N LEU A 95 -12.43 -0.85 -37.57
CA LEU A 95 -13.65 -0.92 -36.74
C LEU A 95 -14.77 -1.69 -37.47
N PHE A 96 -14.72 -1.39 -38.78
CA PHE A 96 -15.73 -2.12 -39.60
C PHE A 96 -15.37 -3.60 -39.70
N ALA A 97 -14.04 -3.86 -39.77
CA ALA A 97 -13.59 -5.28 -39.83
C ALA A 97 -13.85 -5.98 -38.48
N GLY A 98 -13.60 -5.25 -37.41
CA GLY A 98 -13.89 -5.80 -36.06
C GLY A 98 -15.40 -6.06 -35.90
N PHE A 99 -16.22 -5.12 -36.36
CA PHE A 99 -17.68 -5.34 -36.25
C PHE A 99 -18.16 -6.40 -37.24
N CYS A 100 -17.34 -6.41 -38.38
CA CYS A 100 -17.68 -7.50 -39.34
C CYS A 100 -17.32 -8.87 -38.76
N TYR A 101 -16.21 -8.82 -38.06
CA TYR A 101 -15.82 -10.09 -37.40
C TYR A 101 -16.84 -10.43 -36.29
N ALA A 102 -17.32 -9.42 -35.55
CA ALA A 102 -18.30 -9.65 -34.47
C ALA A 102 -19.69 -9.96 -35.06
N ALA A 103 -19.88 -9.46 -36.30
CA ALA A 103 -21.20 -9.65 -36.94
C ALA A 103 -21.25 -10.99 -37.69
N TYR A 104 -20.00 -11.58 -37.86
CA TYR A 104 -19.84 -12.76 -38.72
C TYR A 104 -20.70 -13.92 -38.22
N PRO A 105 -20.76 -14.08 -36.92
CA PRO A 105 -21.53 -15.24 -36.43
C PRO A 105 -23.04 -15.00 -36.56
N PHE A 106 -23.52 -13.70 -36.88
CA PHE A 106 -24.95 -13.35 -36.88
C PHE A 106 -25.49 -13.27 -38.30
N ALA A 107 -24.55 -13.47 -39.26
CA ALA A 107 -25.01 -13.26 -40.65
C ALA A 107 -25.12 -14.61 -41.36
N THR A 108 -26.20 -14.79 -42.11
CA THR A 108 -26.45 -16.05 -42.85
C THR A 108 -25.89 -15.95 -44.27
N SER A 109 -25.38 -14.76 -44.59
CA SER A 109 -24.73 -14.57 -45.91
C SER A 109 -23.68 -13.46 -45.80
N PHE A 110 -22.71 -13.49 -46.64
CA PHE A 110 -21.56 -12.57 -46.62
C PHE A 110 -22.02 -11.12 -46.85
N VAL A 111 -23.33 -10.98 -47.33
CA VAL A 111 -23.82 -9.61 -47.61
C VAL A 111 -24.44 -9.01 -46.35
N LEU A 112 -24.78 -9.83 -45.49
CA LEU A 112 -25.50 -9.38 -44.27
C LEU A 112 -24.51 -8.92 -43.20
N VAL A 113 -23.26 -9.31 -43.37
CA VAL A 113 -22.24 -9.01 -42.35
C VAL A 113 -21.94 -7.51 -42.34
N PRO A 114 -21.79 -6.84 -43.44
CA PRO A 114 -21.52 -5.39 -43.42
C PRO A 114 -22.76 -4.59 -42.97
N TYR A 115 -23.94 -5.10 -43.35
CA TYR A 115 -25.19 -4.44 -42.92
C TYR A 115 -25.32 -4.49 -41.39
N ILE A 116 -25.09 -5.59 -40.76
CA ILE A 116 -25.19 -5.73 -39.29
C ILE A 116 -24.07 -4.94 -38.61
N ALA A 117 -22.92 -4.89 -39.26
CA ALA A 117 -21.77 -4.14 -38.72
C ALA A 117 -22.08 -2.63 -38.70
N ILE A 118 -22.77 -2.11 -39.70
CA ILE A 118 -23.10 -0.68 -39.76
C ILE A 118 -24.17 -0.36 -38.71
N LYS A 119 -25.12 -1.22 -38.56
CA LYS A 119 -26.17 -0.99 -37.55
C LYS A 119 -25.59 -1.02 -36.13
N MET A 120 -24.69 -1.93 -35.88
CA MET A 120 -24.03 -1.97 -34.56
C MET A 120 -23.21 -0.69 -34.33
N GLN A 121 -22.69 -0.13 -35.35
CA GLN A 121 -21.90 1.12 -35.25
C GLN A 121 -22.83 2.30 -34.95
N VAL A 122 -23.93 2.37 -35.64
CA VAL A 122 -24.88 3.48 -35.40
C VAL A 122 -25.40 3.42 -33.96
N LYS A 123 -25.70 2.20 -33.58
CA LYS A 123 -26.19 2.06 -32.19
C LYS A 123 -25.11 2.47 -31.19
N LEU A 124 -23.92 2.08 -31.36
CA LEU A 124 -22.82 2.49 -30.45
C LEU A 124 -22.69 4.02 -30.42
N ILE A 125 -22.81 4.61 -31.59
CA ILE A 125 -22.69 6.08 -31.67
C ILE A 125 -23.85 6.73 -30.90
N SER A 126 -25.01 6.18 -31.10
CA SER A 126 -26.16 6.74 -30.37
C SER A 126 -25.99 6.59 -28.85
N LEU A 127 -25.44 5.50 -28.39
CA LEU A 127 -25.23 5.29 -26.95
C LEU A 127 -24.19 6.27 -26.40
N LEU A 128 -23.17 6.49 -27.20
CA LEU A 128 -22.12 7.43 -26.75
C LEU A 128 -22.66 8.86 -26.75
N ALA A 129 -23.56 9.11 -27.73
CA ALA A 129 -24.19 10.44 -27.75
C ALA A 129 -25.08 10.63 -26.51
N ALA A 130 -25.83 9.58 -26.18
CA ALA A 130 -26.69 9.66 -24.99
C ALA A 130 -25.85 9.78 -23.71
N TYR A 131 -24.79 9.07 -23.65
CA TYR A 131 -23.88 9.17 -22.48
C TYR A 131 -23.34 10.60 -22.35
N VAL A 132 -23.00 11.21 -23.47
CA VAL A 132 -22.48 12.60 -23.45
C VAL A 132 -23.63 13.55 -23.06
N ALA A 133 -24.83 13.23 -23.57
CA ALA A 133 -25.97 14.10 -23.24
C ALA A 133 -26.29 14.06 -21.75
N ARG A 134 -25.86 13.04 -21.08
CA ARG A 134 -26.14 12.94 -19.63
C ARG A 134 -24.95 13.46 -18.83
N GLY A 135 -24.02 14.17 -19.51
CA GLY A 135 -22.86 14.76 -18.80
C GLY A 135 -21.81 13.69 -18.43
N PHE A 136 -21.66 12.62 -19.27
CA PHE A 136 -20.65 11.56 -19.09
C PHE A 136 -20.92 10.74 -17.82
N LYS A 137 -22.18 10.74 -17.53
CA LYS A 137 -22.60 9.86 -16.42
C LYS A 137 -23.38 8.66 -16.98
N PRO A 138 -23.03 7.43 -16.45
CA PRO A 138 -23.77 6.26 -16.91
C PRO A 138 -25.24 6.30 -16.45
N THR A 139 -26.00 5.51 -17.10
CA THR A 139 -27.46 5.50 -16.85
C THR A 139 -27.76 5.20 -15.38
N PHE A 140 -26.97 4.28 -14.77
CA PHE A 140 -27.12 4.02 -13.32
C PHE A 140 -25.78 4.22 -12.63
N PRO A 141 -25.81 4.70 -11.38
CA PRO A 141 -24.58 5.07 -10.63
C PRO A 141 -23.68 3.85 -10.40
N GLU A 142 -24.33 2.63 -10.37
CA GLU A 142 -23.52 1.40 -10.12
C GLU A 142 -22.83 0.92 -11.41
N TRP A 143 -23.25 1.68 -12.62
CA TRP A 143 -22.68 1.21 -13.91
C TRP A 143 -21.45 2.06 -14.27
N THR A 144 -20.49 1.33 -14.96
CA THR A 144 -19.47 2.08 -15.72
C THR A 144 -19.86 2.23 -17.20
N LEU A 145 -19.28 3.16 -17.93
CA LEU A 145 -19.61 3.32 -19.37
C LEU A 145 -19.35 2.03 -20.16
N VAL A 146 -18.31 1.34 -19.81
CA VAL A 146 -18.00 0.07 -20.51
C VAL A 146 -19.07 -0.97 -20.21
N TYR A 147 -19.46 -0.96 -18.98
CA TYR A 147 -20.55 -1.89 -18.58
C TYR A 147 -21.85 -1.50 -19.28
N GLU A 148 -22.19 -0.26 -19.49
CA GLU A 148 -23.41 0.22 -20.16
C GLU A 148 -23.36 -0.07 -21.67
N ILE A 149 -22.19 0.15 -22.27
CA ILE A 149 -22.05 -0.11 -23.72
C ILE A 149 -22.12 -1.62 -23.99
N THR A 150 -21.43 -2.36 -23.10
CA THR A 150 -21.42 -3.84 -23.28
C THR A 150 -22.85 -4.38 -23.15
N ILE A 151 -23.65 -3.82 -22.17
CA ILE A 151 -25.02 -4.34 -21.96
C ILE A 151 -25.91 -3.88 -23.12
N ALA A 152 -25.67 -2.69 -23.53
CA ALA A 152 -26.52 -2.16 -24.63
C ALA A 152 -26.24 -2.87 -25.95
N MET A 153 -24.97 -3.15 -26.21
CA MET A 153 -24.62 -3.81 -27.49
C MET A 153 -25.06 -5.29 -27.47
N MET A 154 -24.86 -5.89 -26.33
CA MET A 154 -25.33 -7.30 -26.22
C MET A 154 -26.86 -7.35 -26.35
N ARG A 155 -27.46 -6.39 -25.68
CA ARG A 155 -28.94 -6.41 -25.79
C ARG A 155 -29.37 -6.13 -27.24
N TYR A 156 -28.76 -5.18 -27.87
CA TYR A 156 -29.11 -4.88 -29.29
C TYR A 156 -28.97 -6.12 -30.17
N THR A 157 -27.85 -6.82 -29.94
CA THR A 157 -27.62 -8.02 -30.77
C THR A 157 -28.70 -9.07 -30.50
N PHE A 158 -29.02 -9.21 -29.27
CA PHE A 158 -30.02 -10.25 -28.94
C PHE A 158 -31.41 -9.79 -29.36
N LEU A 159 -31.64 -8.51 -29.34
CA LEU A 159 -32.98 -8.01 -29.73
C LEU A 159 -33.18 -8.14 -31.23
N ASP A 160 -32.19 -8.00 -32.03
CA ASP A 160 -32.40 -7.92 -33.49
C ASP A 160 -32.04 -9.25 -34.16
N TYR A 161 -31.11 -9.92 -33.38
CA TYR A 161 -30.67 -11.14 -34.11
C TYR A 161 -30.82 -12.37 -33.21
N GLY A 162 -31.52 -12.27 -32.24
CA GLY A 162 -31.69 -13.32 -31.23
C GLY A 162 -32.17 -14.63 -31.84
N HIS A 163 -33.14 -14.61 -32.81
CA HIS A 163 -33.69 -15.86 -33.40
C HIS A 163 -32.62 -16.59 -34.23
N ILE A 164 -31.68 -15.81 -34.79
CA ILE A 164 -30.61 -16.44 -35.62
C ILE A 164 -29.51 -16.98 -34.70
N VAL A 165 -29.20 -16.27 -33.61
CA VAL A 165 -28.09 -16.65 -32.69
C VAL A 165 -28.52 -17.87 -31.87
N ALA A 166 -29.79 -17.97 -31.63
CA ALA A 166 -30.27 -19.05 -30.74
C ALA A 166 -30.56 -20.32 -31.55
N ASP A 167 -30.47 -20.30 -32.88
CA ASP A 167 -30.84 -21.50 -33.66
C ASP A 167 -29.78 -21.78 -34.73
N VAL A 168 -29.58 -21.16 -35.86
CA VAL A 168 -28.77 -21.60 -37.01
C VAL A 168 -27.30 -21.24 -36.77
N ASN A 169 -26.97 -20.27 -35.87
CA ASN A 169 -25.55 -19.83 -35.80
C ASN A 169 -25.02 -19.98 -34.37
N ALA A 170 -25.82 -20.69 -33.61
CA ALA A 170 -25.41 -20.80 -32.20
C ALA A 170 -24.03 -21.47 -32.08
N HIS A 171 -23.72 -22.44 -32.89
CA HIS A 171 -22.41 -23.13 -32.74
C HIS A 171 -21.25 -22.24 -33.19
N ARG A 172 -21.56 -21.22 -34.04
CA ARG A 172 -20.48 -20.32 -34.54
C ARG A 172 -20.08 -19.32 -33.46
N LEU A 173 -20.90 -19.27 -32.42
CA LEU A 173 -20.57 -18.28 -31.37
C LEU A 173 -19.77 -18.94 -30.24
N ARG A 174 -19.48 -20.23 -30.32
CA ARG A 174 -18.79 -20.94 -29.21
C ARG A 174 -17.29 -20.71 -29.27
N PRO A 175 -16.63 -20.76 -30.47
CA PRO A 175 -15.17 -20.57 -30.57
C PRO A 175 -14.74 -19.19 -30.05
N PRO A 176 -15.50 -18.18 -30.41
CA PRO A 176 -15.07 -16.89 -29.84
C PRO A 176 -15.16 -16.88 -28.31
N PHE A 177 -16.16 -17.53 -27.67
CA PHE A 177 -16.23 -17.59 -26.20
C PHE A 177 -15.08 -18.43 -25.62
N GLU A 178 -14.69 -19.41 -26.31
CA GLU A 178 -13.56 -20.26 -25.87
C GLU A 178 -12.24 -19.49 -25.97
N MET A 179 -12.04 -18.80 -27.05
CA MET A 179 -10.79 -18.04 -27.23
C MET A 179 -10.63 -17.00 -26.10
N HIS A 180 -11.80 -16.38 -25.87
CA HIS A 180 -11.71 -15.41 -24.76
C HIS A 180 -11.32 -16.10 -23.45
N GLY A 181 -11.95 -17.18 -23.11
CA GLY A 181 -11.62 -17.92 -21.87
C GLY A 181 -10.16 -18.38 -21.83
N LYS A 182 -9.58 -18.76 -22.95
CA LYS A 182 -8.16 -19.21 -22.95
C LYS A 182 -7.21 -18.03 -22.72
N PHE A 183 -7.70 -16.94 -23.23
CA PHE A 183 -6.83 -15.74 -23.10
C PHE A 183 -6.69 -15.33 -21.64
N VAL A 184 -7.71 -15.64 -20.86
CA VAL A 184 -7.60 -15.07 -19.50
C VAL A 184 -7.32 -16.20 -18.50
N LEU A 185 -7.34 -17.43 -18.86
CA LEU A 185 -7.23 -18.62 -17.97
C LEU A 185 -5.91 -18.60 -17.19
N LYS A 186 -4.78 -18.30 -17.89
CA LYS A 186 -3.47 -18.42 -17.20
C LYS A 186 -3.31 -17.27 -16.18
N SER A 187 -3.58 -16.11 -16.72
CA SER A 187 -3.38 -14.96 -15.83
C SER A 187 -4.33 -15.00 -14.62
N ASN A 188 -5.54 -15.43 -14.81
CA ASN A 188 -6.50 -15.47 -13.69
C ASN A 188 -6.21 -16.61 -12.71
N SER A 189 -5.77 -17.71 -13.20
CA SER A 189 -5.42 -18.85 -12.31
C SER A 189 -4.21 -18.49 -11.45
N HIS A 190 -3.27 -17.79 -12.00
CA HIS A 190 -2.09 -17.36 -11.22
C HIS A 190 -2.51 -16.40 -10.09
N LYS A 191 -3.42 -15.58 -10.45
CA LYS A 191 -3.89 -14.60 -9.45
C LYS A 191 -4.57 -15.29 -8.26
N HIS A 192 -5.19 -16.40 -8.51
CA HIS A 192 -6.00 -16.98 -7.42
C HIS A 192 -5.38 -18.28 -6.92
N GLY A 193 -4.13 -18.48 -7.43
CA GLY A 193 -3.35 -19.62 -6.88
C GLY A 193 -3.96 -20.97 -7.26
N THR A 194 -4.73 -21.07 -8.39
CA THR A 194 -5.24 -22.38 -8.85
C THR A 194 -4.40 -22.89 -10.05
N VAL A 195 -4.51 -24.21 -10.20
CA VAL A 195 -3.75 -24.84 -11.32
C VAL A 195 -4.75 -25.46 -12.29
N PRO A 196 -4.77 -24.82 -13.59
CA PRO A 196 -5.71 -25.35 -14.58
C PRO A 196 -5.26 -26.74 -15.09
N GLU A 197 -6.25 -27.60 -15.10
CA GLU A 197 -5.95 -28.97 -15.58
C GLU A 197 -7.10 -29.46 -16.47
N LYS A 198 -6.64 -29.93 -17.66
CA LYS A 198 -7.67 -30.42 -18.60
C LYS A 198 -8.17 -31.82 -18.18
N LEU A 199 -9.53 -31.92 -18.26
CA LEU A 199 -10.14 -33.25 -17.99
C LEU A 199 -11.02 -33.66 -19.19
N VAL A 200 -10.64 -34.88 -19.74
CA VAL A 200 -11.50 -35.42 -20.81
C VAL A 200 -12.37 -36.55 -20.23
N ALA A 201 -13.67 -36.19 -20.12
CA ALA A 201 -14.63 -37.20 -19.59
C ALA A 201 -15.95 -37.07 -20.35
N ASN A 202 -16.60 -38.36 -20.50
CA ASN A 202 -17.88 -38.49 -21.24
C ASN A 202 -17.78 -37.85 -22.63
N GLY A 203 -16.52 -38.01 -23.18
CA GLY A 203 -16.30 -37.64 -24.60
C GLY A 203 -16.16 -36.13 -24.77
N MET A 204 -16.03 -35.34 -23.63
CA MET A 204 -15.91 -33.87 -23.74
C MET A 204 -14.74 -33.40 -22.88
N GLU A 205 -14.23 -32.25 -23.31
CA GLU A 205 -13.14 -31.64 -22.53
C GLU A 205 -13.72 -30.64 -21.50
N HIS A 206 -13.19 -30.94 -20.24
CA HIS A 206 -13.55 -30.05 -19.14
C HIS A 206 -12.29 -29.38 -18.59
N MET A 207 -12.57 -28.40 -17.63
CA MET A 207 -11.36 -27.73 -17.13
C MET A 207 -11.40 -27.66 -15.60
N TRP A 208 -10.27 -28.26 -15.00
CA TRP A 208 -10.12 -28.14 -13.53
C TRP A 208 -9.35 -26.86 -13.20
N LEU A 209 -9.89 -26.28 -12.20
CA LEU A 209 -9.03 -25.32 -11.48
C LEU A 209 -8.74 -25.85 -10.07
N ARG A 210 -7.38 -26.29 -9.97
CA ARG A 210 -7.09 -27.08 -8.75
C ARG A 210 -6.33 -26.22 -7.74
N ASP A 211 -6.71 -26.66 -6.55
CA ASP A 211 -5.82 -26.16 -5.48
C ASP A 211 -4.51 -26.96 -5.45
N PRO A 212 -3.42 -26.20 -5.50
CA PRO A 212 -2.14 -26.90 -5.64
C PRO A 212 -1.78 -27.71 -4.39
N VAL A 213 -2.47 -27.32 -3.24
CA VAL A 213 -2.14 -28.05 -2.01
C VAL A 213 -3.39 -28.80 -1.52
N LYS A 214 -3.22 -30.18 -1.41
CA LYS A 214 -4.38 -30.96 -0.90
C LYS A 214 -4.41 -30.91 0.64
N LYS A 215 -5.57 -30.43 1.11
CA LYS A 215 -5.68 -30.28 2.58
C LYS A 215 -6.55 -31.40 3.15
N GLN A 216 -6.54 -31.37 4.49
CA GLN A 216 -7.24 -32.46 5.20
C GLN A 216 -8.71 -32.56 4.77
N HIS A 217 -9.38 -31.46 4.49
CA HIS A 217 -10.76 -31.44 3.98
C HIS A 217 -10.78 -30.94 2.54
N ARG A 218 -11.66 -31.64 1.73
CA ARG A 218 -11.69 -31.27 0.30
C ARG A 218 -13.12 -31.01 -0.15
N VAL A 219 -13.23 -29.83 -0.88
CA VAL A 219 -14.54 -29.50 -1.45
C VAL A 219 -14.40 -29.35 -2.98
N VAL A 220 -15.46 -30.00 -3.69
CA VAL A 220 -15.42 -29.89 -5.17
C VAL A 220 -16.68 -29.13 -5.62
N VAL A 221 -16.26 -28.04 -6.39
CA VAL A 221 -17.39 -27.30 -6.99
C VAL A 221 -17.46 -27.62 -8.49
N ILE A 222 -18.68 -28.13 -8.87
CA ILE A 222 -18.88 -28.36 -10.33
C ILE A 222 -19.76 -27.23 -10.88
N HIS A 223 -19.07 -26.46 -11.76
CA HIS A 223 -19.82 -25.30 -12.28
C HIS A 223 -20.31 -25.57 -13.71
N TYR A 224 -21.63 -25.34 -13.89
CA TYR A 224 -22.22 -25.49 -15.23
C TYR A 224 -22.48 -24.09 -15.83
N HIS A 225 -21.86 -23.90 -17.04
CA HIS A 225 -21.90 -22.51 -17.59
C HIS A 225 -23.26 -22.22 -18.24
N GLY A 226 -23.56 -20.87 -18.30
CA GLY A 226 -24.81 -20.37 -18.92
C GLY A 226 -24.67 -20.23 -20.44
N GLY A 227 -25.57 -19.62 -21.12
CA GLY A 227 -25.50 -19.45 -22.59
C GLY A 227 -26.79 -19.92 -23.28
N GLY A 228 -27.83 -20.00 -22.45
CA GLY A 228 -29.18 -20.27 -22.99
C GLY A 228 -29.28 -21.67 -23.61
N TYR A 229 -28.30 -22.54 -23.31
CA TYR A 229 -28.29 -23.94 -23.78
C TYR A 229 -27.73 -24.02 -25.21
N CYS A 230 -27.26 -22.78 -25.84
CA CYS A 230 -27.04 -22.83 -27.30
C CYS A 230 -25.66 -22.27 -27.63
N ILE A 231 -24.84 -21.30 -26.99
CA ILE A 231 -23.83 -20.53 -27.76
C ILE A 231 -22.57 -20.38 -26.91
N SER A 232 -22.46 -20.85 -25.48
CA SER A 232 -21.32 -20.46 -24.61
C SER A 232 -20.30 -21.63 -24.53
N ASP A 233 -19.11 -21.19 -23.80
CA ASP A 233 -18.04 -22.17 -23.49
C ASP A 233 -17.72 -22.12 -21.99
N PRO A 234 -17.27 -23.39 -21.44
CA PRO A 234 -17.01 -23.42 -19.99
C PRO A 234 -15.91 -22.44 -19.57
N LEU A 235 -15.02 -22.14 -20.49
CA LEU A 235 -13.88 -21.30 -20.09
C LEU A 235 -14.32 -19.84 -19.95
N GLN A 236 -15.49 -19.60 -20.35
CA GLN A 236 -15.98 -18.21 -20.19
C GLN A 236 -16.19 -17.88 -18.71
N ASP A 237 -16.27 -18.92 -17.91
CA ASP A 237 -16.58 -18.66 -16.48
C ASP A 237 -15.33 -18.91 -15.61
N VAL A 238 -14.15 -18.76 -16.18
CA VAL A 238 -12.90 -19.04 -15.44
C VAL A 238 -12.75 -18.03 -14.30
N GLU A 239 -13.15 -16.84 -14.57
CA GLU A 239 -13.06 -15.84 -13.47
C GLU A 239 -14.01 -16.17 -12.33
N LEU A 240 -15.21 -16.47 -12.63
CA LEU A 240 -16.15 -16.87 -11.56
C LEU A 240 -15.64 -18.11 -10.81
N ALA A 241 -15.12 -19.04 -11.52
CA ALA A 241 -14.62 -20.28 -10.88
C ALA A 241 -13.45 -19.97 -9.94
N ASN A 242 -12.57 -19.13 -10.32
CA ASN A 242 -11.39 -18.80 -9.48
C ASN A 242 -11.82 -17.96 -8.27
N GLN A 243 -12.81 -17.12 -8.48
CA GLN A 243 -13.31 -16.36 -7.30
C GLN A 243 -14.01 -17.28 -6.31
N THR A 244 -14.73 -18.19 -6.86
CA THR A 244 -15.38 -19.18 -5.97
C THR A 244 -14.34 -19.98 -5.18
N HIS A 245 -13.28 -20.33 -5.92
CA HIS A 245 -12.19 -21.06 -5.22
C HIS A 245 -11.64 -20.23 -4.06
N THR A 246 -11.28 -19.04 -4.24
CA THR A 246 -10.56 -18.23 -3.23
C THR A 246 -11.53 -17.83 -2.11
N LYS A 247 -12.70 -17.53 -2.48
CA LYS A 247 -13.60 -17.00 -1.43
C LYS A 247 -14.12 -18.12 -0.53
N LEU A 248 -14.43 -19.19 -1.13
CA LEU A 248 -14.89 -20.31 -0.28
C LEU A 248 -13.77 -20.79 0.64
N GLN A 249 -12.62 -20.77 0.05
CA GLN A 249 -11.48 -21.19 0.91
C GLN A 249 -11.31 -20.21 2.08
N GLN A 250 -11.41 -18.99 1.77
CA GLN A 250 -11.23 -17.97 2.82
C GLN A 250 -12.35 -18.06 3.86
N ILE A 251 -13.53 -18.25 3.47
CA ILE A 251 -14.67 -18.28 4.41
C ILE A 251 -14.59 -19.53 5.30
N LEU A 252 -14.29 -20.62 4.68
CA LEU A 252 -14.22 -21.86 5.51
C LEU A 252 -13.10 -21.77 6.53
N LYS A 253 -12.05 -21.05 6.06
CA LYS A 253 -10.92 -20.92 7.00
C LYS A 253 -11.26 -19.88 8.10
N GLU A 254 -11.83 -18.77 7.73
CA GLU A 254 -11.96 -17.66 8.70
C GLU A 254 -13.20 -17.86 9.57
N LYS A 255 -14.23 -18.35 8.98
CA LYS A 255 -15.48 -18.39 9.77
C LYS A 255 -15.64 -19.75 10.47
N TYR A 256 -15.03 -20.75 9.83
CA TYR A 256 -15.39 -22.06 10.44
C TYR A 256 -14.11 -22.83 10.80
N GLN A 257 -12.95 -22.08 10.65
CA GLN A 257 -11.62 -22.66 11.00
C GLN A 257 -11.43 -24.03 10.36
N LEU A 258 -12.01 -24.14 9.22
CA LEU A 258 -11.81 -25.39 8.45
C LEU A 258 -10.85 -25.13 7.28
N ASP A 259 -9.81 -25.82 7.40
CA ASP A 259 -8.82 -25.69 6.31
C ASP A 259 -9.09 -26.73 5.20
N ALA A 260 -9.71 -26.22 4.10
CA ALA A 260 -10.15 -27.18 3.07
C ALA A 260 -9.59 -26.77 1.71
N SER A 261 -9.23 -27.74 0.97
CA SER A 261 -8.91 -27.46 -0.44
C SER A 261 -10.19 -27.39 -1.29
N ILE A 262 -10.17 -26.23 -2.18
CA ILE A 262 -11.37 -26.08 -3.04
C ILE A 262 -10.96 -26.25 -4.51
N ASP A 263 -11.61 -27.30 -5.14
CA ASP A 263 -11.38 -27.50 -6.59
C ASP A 263 -12.67 -27.17 -7.36
N VAL A 264 -12.40 -26.36 -8.38
CA VAL A 264 -13.61 -26.02 -9.15
C VAL A 264 -13.48 -26.61 -10.57
N LEU A 265 -14.56 -27.38 -10.96
CA LEU A 265 -14.57 -27.98 -12.32
C LEU A 265 -15.53 -27.19 -13.21
N LEU A 266 -14.91 -26.57 -14.22
CA LEU A 266 -15.80 -25.98 -15.25
C LEU A 266 -16.25 -27.06 -16.24
N ALA A 267 -17.56 -27.45 -16.07
CA ALA A 267 -18.04 -28.63 -16.81
C ALA A 267 -18.62 -28.18 -18.18
N ASN A 268 -18.11 -28.92 -19.20
CA ASN A 268 -18.68 -28.71 -20.55
C ASN A 268 -19.86 -29.65 -20.83
N TYR A 269 -20.84 -29.13 -21.66
CA TYR A 269 -21.95 -30.02 -22.05
C TYR A 269 -22.37 -29.70 -23.49
N ARG A 270 -23.08 -30.67 -23.99
CA ARG A 270 -23.47 -30.50 -25.41
C ARG A 270 -24.70 -29.57 -25.48
N MET A 271 -24.78 -28.77 -26.60
CA MET A 271 -25.75 -27.66 -26.56
C MET A 271 -26.62 -27.69 -27.82
N ALA A 272 -27.80 -27.10 -27.74
CA ALA A 272 -28.69 -26.89 -28.91
C ALA A 272 -28.06 -25.87 -29.89
N PRO A 273 -28.42 -26.07 -31.13
CA PRO A 273 -29.51 -26.88 -31.70
C PRO A 273 -29.04 -28.29 -32.06
N GLN A 274 -27.75 -28.61 -31.93
CA GLN A 274 -27.26 -29.94 -32.36
C GLN A 274 -27.71 -31.02 -31.38
N PHE A 275 -27.79 -30.50 -30.17
CA PHE A 275 -28.23 -31.47 -29.15
C PHE A 275 -29.31 -30.83 -28.28
N LEU A 276 -30.62 -31.34 -28.48
CA LEU A 276 -31.80 -30.69 -27.87
C LEU A 276 -32.07 -31.29 -26.49
N TYR A 277 -32.92 -30.72 -25.81
CA TYR A 277 -33.33 -31.26 -24.50
C TYR A 277 -33.65 -32.77 -24.60
N PRO A 278 -33.09 -33.51 -23.65
CA PRO A 278 -32.46 -33.19 -22.36
C PRO A 278 -30.95 -33.48 -22.37
N THR A 279 -30.37 -33.40 -23.51
CA THR A 279 -28.98 -33.86 -23.65
C THR A 279 -28.06 -33.09 -22.69
N ALA A 280 -28.12 -31.76 -22.73
CA ALA A 280 -27.24 -30.97 -21.84
C ALA A 280 -27.45 -31.34 -20.37
N LEU A 281 -28.72 -31.49 -19.98
CA LEU A 281 -29.03 -31.89 -18.59
C LEU A 281 -28.42 -33.26 -18.26
N ASN A 282 -28.49 -34.18 -19.21
CA ASN A 282 -27.89 -35.52 -18.98
C ASN A 282 -26.36 -35.45 -18.91
N ASP A 283 -25.78 -34.60 -19.73
CA ASP A 283 -24.31 -34.49 -19.70
C ASP A 283 -23.84 -33.94 -18.34
N CYS A 284 -24.60 -32.93 -17.85
CA CYS A 284 -24.21 -32.38 -16.54
C CYS A 284 -24.36 -33.43 -15.43
N PHE A 285 -25.37 -34.23 -15.51
CA PHE A 285 -25.53 -35.31 -14.53
C PHE A 285 -24.42 -36.37 -14.68
N ASP A 286 -24.06 -36.72 -15.96
CA ASP A 286 -23.02 -37.76 -16.20
C ASP A 286 -21.66 -37.29 -15.65
N ILE A 287 -21.37 -36.05 -15.85
CA ILE A 287 -20.04 -35.60 -15.37
C ILE A 287 -20.02 -35.60 -13.84
N TYR A 288 -21.12 -35.27 -13.18
CA TYR A 288 -21.19 -35.35 -11.70
C TYR A 288 -20.95 -36.78 -11.23
N GLN A 289 -21.56 -37.72 -11.90
CA GLN A 289 -21.33 -39.12 -11.48
C GLN A 289 -19.88 -39.54 -11.74
N TYR A 290 -19.41 -39.02 -12.87
CA TYR A 290 -18.00 -39.33 -13.19
C TYR A 290 -17.07 -38.78 -12.10
N VAL A 291 -17.34 -37.54 -11.63
CA VAL A 291 -16.46 -36.91 -10.63
C VAL A 291 -16.59 -37.67 -9.29
N LEU A 292 -17.78 -38.15 -8.88
CA LEU A 292 -17.92 -38.91 -7.62
C LEU A 292 -17.14 -40.21 -7.67
N LYS A 293 -17.24 -40.82 -8.86
CA LYS A 293 -16.59 -42.15 -8.96
C LYS A 293 -15.07 -42.01 -9.12
N HIS A 294 -14.60 -41.06 -9.93
CA HIS A 294 -13.16 -41.10 -10.30
C HIS A 294 -12.35 -40.21 -9.37
N GLU A 295 -13.10 -39.21 -8.76
CA GLU A 295 -12.35 -38.38 -7.77
C GLU A 295 -12.54 -38.93 -6.35
N ASN A 296 -13.29 -40.08 -6.34
CA ASN A 296 -13.55 -40.74 -5.03
C ASN A 296 -13.96 -39.71 -3.98
N ILE A 297 -15.00 -38.90 -4.32
CA ILE A 297 -15.45 -37.86 -3.38
C ILE A 297 -16.94 -38.09 -3.06
N SER A 298 -17.22 -37.90 -1.73
CA SER A 298 -18.63 -38.08 -1.31
C SER A 298 -19.50 -36.88 -1.75
N PRO A 299 -20.81 -37.20 -2.05
CA PRO A 299 -21.70 -36.10 -2.48
C PRO A 299 -21.81 -35.01 -1.41
N ASP A 300 -21.41 -35.25 -0.12
CA ASP A 300 -21.48 -34.24 0.95
C ASP A 300 -20.31 -33.26 0.85
N HIS A 301 -19.53 -33.41 -0.23
CA HIS A 301 -18.39 -32.48 -0.38
C HIS A 301 -18.47 -31.82 -1.76
N VAL A 302 -19.65 -31.96 -2.31
CA VAL A 302 -19.75 -31.39 -3.68
C VAL A 302 -20.83 -30.31 -3.66
N VAL A 303 -20.39 -29.19 -4.37
CA VAL A 303 -21.36 -28.10 -4.53
C VAL A 303 -21.64 -27.90 -6.03
N PHE A 304 -22.99 -27.87 -6.25
CA PHE A 304 -23.31 -27.44 -7.63
C PHE A 304 -23.27 -25.92 -7.73
N SER A 305 -22.74 -25.55 -8.96
CA SER A 305 -22.76 -24.09 -9.23
C SER A 305 -23.07 -23.86 -10.72
N GLY A 306 -23.90 -22.75 -10.91
CA GLY A 306 -24.22 -22.49 -12.34
C GLY A 306 -24.83 -21.09 -12.48
N ASP A 307 -24.69 -20.56 -13.81
CA ASP A 307 -25.35 -19.26 -14.09
C ASP A 307 -26.33 -19.43 -15.25
N SER A 308 -27.43 -18.71 -15.15
CA SER A 308 -28.49 -18.74 -16.19
C SER A 308 -28.93 -20.16 -16.51
N ALA A 309 -28.78 -20.72 -17.76
CA ALA A 309 -29.22 -22.10 -18.07
C ALA A 309 -28.45 -23.13 -17.22
N GLY A 310 -27.17 -22.86 -16.94
CA GLY A 310 -26.37 -23.77 -16.07
C GLY A 310 -26.94 -23.84 -14.65
N ALA A 311 -27.38 -22.65 -14.16
CA ALA A 311 -27.99 -22.65 -12.80
C ALA A 311 -29.32 -23.42 -12.80
N GLU A 312 -30.00 -23.22 -13.87
CA GLU A 312 -31.23 -24.05 -13.99
C GLU A 312 -30.90 -25.55 -13.99
N MET A 313 -29.86 -26.04 -14.74
CA MET A 313 -29.50 -27.47 -14.79
C MET A 313 -28.99 -27.95 -13.43
N SER A 314 -28.31 -27.03 -12.72
CA SER A 314 -27.87 -27.41 -11.37
C SER A 314 -29.08 -27.71 -10.47
N MET A 315 -30.11 -26.92 -10.67
CA MET A 315 -31.30 -27.10 -9.81
C MET A 315 -32.11 -28.33 -10.27
N THR A 316 -32.28 -28.40 -11.53
CA THR A 316 -33.08 -29.54 -12.05
C THR A 316 -32.40 -30.87 -11.75
N ASN A 317 -31.09 -30.95 -11.82
CA ASN A 317 -30.40 -32.22 -11.45
C ASN A 317 -30.54 -32.51 -9.96
N CYS A 318 -30.64 -31.39 -9.15
CA CYS A 318 -30.96 -31.67 -7.72
C CYS A 318 -32.37 -32.28 -7.59
N MET A 319 -33.26 -31.78 -8.39
CA MET A 319 -34.64 -32.33 -8.33
C MET A 319 -34.65 -33.78 -8.85
N ARG A 320 -33.84 -33.95 -9.92
CA ARG A 320 -33.75 -35.33 -10.44
C ARG A 320 -33.16 -36.27 -9.39
N LEU A 321 -32.15 -35.83 -8.66
CA LEU A 321 -31.49 -36.70 -7.66
C LEU A 321 -32.42 -36.91 -6.45
N ARG A 322 -33.16 -35.91 -6.18
CA ARG A 322 -34.12 -36.10 -5.08
C ARG A 322 -35.09 -37.24 -5.39
N LYS A 323 -35.46 -37.34 -6.63
CA LYS A 323 -36.47 -38.36 -6.99
C LYS A 323 -35.81 -39.72 -7.23
N GLU A 324 -34.62 -39.73 -7.87
CA GLU A 324 -34.09 -41.03 -8.35
C GLU A 324 -33.04 -41.55 -7.37
N SER A 325 -32.30 -40.60 -6.75
CA SER A 325 -31.21 -41.06 -5.84
C SER A 325 -30.92 -39.95 -4.80
N PRO A 326 -31.78 -39.85 -3.72
CA PRO A 326 -31.68 -38.75 -2.74
C PRO A 326 -30.36 -38.78 -1.98
N GLU A 327 -29.72 -39.93 -1.94
CA GLU A 327 -28.45 -40.03 -1.17
C GLU A 327 -27.28 -39.41 -1.93
N LEU A 328 -27.53 -39.12 -3.23
CA LEU A 328 -26.41 -38.60 -4.02
C LEU A 328 -26.56 -37.09 -4.21
N GLN A 329 -27.45 -36.45 -3.48
CA GLN A 329 -27.61 -35.00 -3.63
C GLN A 329 -26.36 -34.27 -3.14
N PRO A 330 -26.00 -33.20 -3.90
CA PRO A 330 -24.84 -32.41 -3.43
C PRO A 330 -25.16 -31.66 -2.13
N VAL A 331 -24.04 -31.12 -1.53
CA VAL A 331 -24.21 -30.49 -0.21
C VAL A 331 -24.93 -29.15 -0.36
N ALA A 332 -24.79 -28.53 -1.56
CA ALA A 332 -25.50 -27.25 -1.79
C ALA A 332 -25.40 -26.90 -3.28
N ALA A 333 -26.27 -25.86 -3.62
CA ALA A 333 -26.21 -25.38 -5.01
C ALA A 333 -26.23 -23.85 -5.02
N LEU A 334 -25.18 -23.33 -5.86
CA LEU A 334 -25.15 -21.87 -6.07
C LEU A 334 -25.69 -21.52 -7.47
N CYS A 335 -26.87 -20.81 -7.38
CA CYS A 335 -27.55 -20.61 -8.68
C CYS A 335 -27.71 -19.11 -8.94
N TYR A 336 -26.97 -18.74 -10.08
CA TYR A 336 -27.00 -17.31 -10.42
C TYR A 336 -27.93 -17.08 -11.62
N SER A 337 -28.96 -16.25 -11.34
CA SER A 337 -29.97 -15.85 -12.36
C SER A 337 -30.53 -17.06 -13.11
N PRO A 338 -31.07 -18.04 -12.35
CA PRO A 338 -31.61 -19.23 -13.04
C PRO A 338 -32.94 -18.92 -13.74
N VAL A 339 -33.07 -19.63 -14.90
CA VAL A 339 -34.42 -19.65 -15.51
C VAL A 339 -35.27 -20.74 -14.84
N VAL A 340 -36.50 -20.28 -14.32
CA VAL A 340 -37.18 -21.30 -13.50
C VAL A 340 -38.58 -21.56 -14.12
N ASP A 341 -38.99 -20.76 -15.06
CA ASP A 341 -40.28 -20.98 -15.71
C ASP A 341 -40.12 -20.83 -17.23
N PHE A 342 -40.28 -22.05 -17.96
CA PHE A 342 -39.98 -22.04 -19.42
C PHE A 342 -41.22 -21.61 -20.20
N SER A 343 -42.41 -21.44 -19.47
CA SER A 343 -43.65 -21.16 -20.23
C SER A 343 -43.88 -19.65 -20.33
N GLU A 344 -43.12 -18.90 -19.56
CA GLU A 344 -43.36 -17.45 -19.54
C GLU A 344 -42.65 -16.77 -20.72
N THR A 345 -43.56 -15.92 -21.36
CA THR A 345 -42.96 -15.07 -22.42
C THR A 345 -43.15 -13.59 -22.05
N ASP A 346 -42.11 -12.92 -21.78
CA ASP A 346 -42.17 -11.48 -21.44
C ASP A 346 -41.82 -10.61 -22.65
N ASN A 347 -42.45 -9.33 -22.57
CA ASN A 347 -42.08 -8.43 -23.69
C ASN A 347 -40.97 -7.46 -23.25
N ASP A 348 -40.23 -7.03 -24.22
CA ASP A 348 -38.96 -6.29 -23.99
C ASP A 348 -39.26 -4.88 -23.45
N GLU A 349 -40.66 -4.46 -23.33
CA GLU A 349 -41.03 -3.12 -22.81
C GLU A 349 -40.91 -3.07 -21.29
N LYS A 350 -40.95 -4.11 -20.61
CA LYS A 350 -40.97 -4.16 -19.13
C LYS A 350 -39.56 -4.28 -18.57
N THR A 351 -38.51 -4.41 -19.51
CA THR A 351 -37.12 -4.54 -19.00
C THR A 351 -36.16 -3.93 -20.03
N PRO A 352 -36.22 -2.63 -20.26
CA PRO A 352 -35.60 -1.93 -21.40
C PRO A 352 -34.06 -1.96 -21.31
N TYR A 353 -33.59 -2.50 -20.14
CA TYR A 353 -32.11 -2.48 -20.00
C TYR A 353 -31.58 -3.89 -19.80
N CYS A 354 -32.45 -4.87 -20.06
CA CYS A 354 -32.08 -6.29 -19.88
C CYS A 354 -31.35 -6.81 -21.13
N ILE A 355 -30.19 -7.51 -20.82
CA ILE A 355 -29.38 -8.00 -21.96
C ILE A 355 -30.12 -9.15 -22.66
N LEU A 356 -30.99 -9.85 -21.92
CA LEU A 356 -31.68 -11.01 -22.54
C LEU A 356 -32.99 -10.55 -23.17
N ALA A 357 -32.84 -10.04 -24.38
CA ALA A 357 -34.08 -9.64 -25.09
C ALA A 357 -34.96 -10.86 -25.40
N ALA A 358 -36.31 -10.56 -25.44
CA ALA A 358 -37.30 -11.66 -25.61
C ALA A 358 -37.00 -12.47 -26.86
N ASN A 359 -36.58 -11.82 -27.83
CA ASN A 359 -36.32 -12.51 -29.12
C ASN A 359 -35.16 -13.50 -28.99
N PHE A 360 -34.23 -13.32 -28.21
CA PHE A 360 -33.12 -14.28 -28.02
C PHE A 360 -33.51 -15.35 -26.99
N ALA A 361 -33.90 -14.97 -25.77
CA ALA A 361 -34.20 -15.94 -24.69
C ALA A 361 -35.31 -16.91 -25.13
N ASP A 362 -36.39 -16.41 -25.79
CA ASP A 362 -37.51 -17.30 -26.21
C ASP A 362 -37.07 -18.25 -27.32
N ASN A 363 -36.23 -17.70 -28.18
CA ASN A 363 -35.78 -18.61 -29.28
C ASN A 363 -34.78 -19.66 -28.77
N CYS A 364 -33.89 -19.31 -27.84
CA CYS A 364 -32.99 -20.34 -27.26
C CYS A 364 -33.80 -21.44 -26.59
N LEU A 365 -34.84 -20.98 -25.85
CA LEU A 365 -35.66 -22.00 -25.16
C LEU A 365 -36.48 -22.81 -26.17
N ALA A 366 -37.03 -22.11 -27.17
CA ALA A 366 -37.80 -22.85 -28.20
C ALA A 366 -36.91 -23.86 -28.94
N THR A 367 -35.69 -23.44 -29.21
CA THR A 367 -34.76 -24.36 -29.91
C THR A 367 -34.37 -25.53 -28.99
N TYR A 368 -34.07 -25.21 -27.80
CA TYR A 368 -33.64 -26.26 -26.83
C TYR A 368 -34.78 -27.26 -26.61
N LEU A 369 -36.10 -26.77 -26.73
CA LEU A 369 -37.23 -27.67 -26.39
C LEU A 369 -37.94 -28.09 -27.68
N ARG A 370 -37.27 -27.92 -28.74
CA ARG A 370 -37.93 -28.09 -30.05
C ARG A 370 -38.60 -29.47 -30.15
N ASP A 371 -38.08 -30.53 -29.44
CA ASP A 371 -38.67 -31.88 -29.63
C ASP A 371 -39.57 -32.24 -28.44
N VAL A 372 -39.75 -31.30 -27.59
CA VAL A 372 -40.68 -31.59 -26.49
C VAL A 372 -42.06 -31.07 -26.89
N THR A 373 -42.85 -31.91 -27.52
CA THR A 373 -44.12 -31.45 -28.12
C THR A 373 -45.30 -31.81 -27.21
N ASP A 374 -45.02 -32.80 -26.28
CA ASP A 374 -46.12 -33.17 -25.35
C ASP A 374 -46.33 -32.03 -24.32
N PRO A 375 -47.56 -31.49 -24.17
CA PRO A 375 -47.87 -30.32 -23.35
C PRO A 375 -47.55 -30.57 -21.86
N GLU A 376 -47.82 -31.81 -21.42
CA GLU A 376 -47.50 -32.10 -20.01
C GLU A 376 -45.99 -32.20 -19.79
N GLU A 377 -45.32 -32.83 -20.76
CA GLU A 377 -43.84 -32.89 -20.67
C GLU A 377 -43.21 -31.49 -20.81
N ARG A 378 -43.81 -30.68 -21.53
CA ARG A 378 -43.30 -29.30 -21.73
C ARG A 378 -43.50 -28.48 -20.46
N ARG A 379 -44.62 -28.68 -19.83
CA ARG A 379 -44.87 -28.00 -18.54
C ARG A 379 -43.88 -28.48 -17.47
N LEU A 380 -43.51 -29.71 -17.48
CA LEU A 380 -42.74 -30.28 -16.35
C LEU A 380 -41.25 -30.03 -16.55
N VAL A 381 -40.90 -29.41 -17.66
CA VAL A 381 -39.46 -29.13 -17.85
C VAL A 381 -39.08 -27.87 -17.06
N SER A 382 -40.07 -27.02 -16.70
CA SER A 382 -39.78 -25.84 -15.87
C SER A 382 -39.68 -26.22 -14.38
N PRO A 383 -38.60 -25.75 -13.78
CA PRO A 383 -38.39 -26.09 -12.35
C PRO A 383 -39.53 -25.56 -11.47
N ILE A 384 -40.16 -24.50 -11.82
CA ILE A 384 -41.18 -23.87 -10.95
C ILE A 384 -42.39 -24.81 -10.80
N ASN A 385 -42.48 -25.84 -11.68
CA ASN A 385 -43.67 -26.72 -11.62
C ASN A 385 -43.37 -27.98 -10.80
N HIS A 386 -42.21 -28.02 -10.15
CA HIS A 386 -41.89 -29.20 -9.31
C HIS A 386 -41.85 -28.79 -7.83
N SER A 387 -42.09 -29.85 -6.99
CA SER A 387 -41.93 -29.58 -5.55
C SER A 387 -40.49 -29.15 -5.21
N LEU A 388 -40.44 -28.13 -4.25
CA LEU A 388 -39.09 -27.64 -3.88
C LEU A 388 -38.68 -28.18 -2.50
N LYS A 389 -39.50 -29.15 -1.98
CA LYS A 389 -39.16 -29.76 -0.66
C LYS A 389 -38.03 -30.77 -0.79
N ASP A 390 -37.22 -30.83 0.20
CA ASP A 390 -36.20 -31.88 0.37
C ASP A 390 -35.06 -31.70 -0.63
N LEU A 391 -34.96 -30.51 -1.18
CA LEU A 391 -33.77 -30.18 -1.99
C LEU A 391 -32.64 -29.68 -1.08
N PRO A 392 -31.35 -29.80 -1.55
CA PRO A 392 -30.27 -29.23 -0.73
C PRO A 392 -30.35 -27.69 -0.64
N PRO A 393 -29.66 -27.18 0.34
CA PRO A 393 -29.66 -25.71 0.39
C PRO A 393 -29.27 -25.09 -0.97
N ILE A 394 -30.11 -24.03 -1.29
CA ILE A 394 -29.87 -23.43 -2.61
C ILE A 394 -29.81 -21.90 -2.44
N PHE A 395 -28.72 -21.42 -3.03
CA PHE A 395 -28.58 -19.95 -3.08
C PHE A 395 -29.00 -19.43 -4.46
N LEU A 396 -29.84 -18.29 -4.29
CA LEU A 396 -30.37 -17.72 -5.55
C LEU A 396 -29.98 -16.24 -5.62
N GLN A 397 -29.66 -15.90 -6.93
CA GLN A 397 -29.31 -14.47 -7.08
C GLN A 397 -29.88 -13.95 -8.41
N TRP A 398 -30.59 -12.71 -8.23
CA TRP A 398 -31.12 -12.07 -9.45
C TRP A 398 -30.81 -10.56 -9.39
N GLY A 399 -30.68 -10.04 -10.62
CA GLY A 399 -30.62 -8.56 -10.72
C GLY A 399 -32.01 -7.99 -11.01
N THR A 400 -32.18 -6.63 -10.57
CA THR A 400 -33.54 -6.06 -10.70
C THR A 400 -33.82 -5.67 -12.15
N LEU A 401 -32.70 -5.62 -13.01
CA LEU A 401 -32.97 -5.22 -14.41
C LEU A 401 -32.96 -6.44 -15.33
N GLU A 402 -33.20 -7.69 -14.74
CA GLU A 402 -33.22 -8.89 -15.59
C GLU A 402 -34.67 -9.31 -15.87
N ARG A 403 -34.74 -10.12 -16.92
CA ARG A 403 -36.08 -10.59 -17.38
C ARG A 403 -36.66 -11.61 -16.40
N PHE A 404 -35.77 -12.34 -15.76
CA PHE A 404 -36.27 -13.47 -14.96
C PHE A 404 -36.48 -13.05 -13.50
N TYR A 405 -36.38 -11.74 -13.27
CA TYR A 405 -36.46 -11.23 -11.88
C TYR A 405 -37.81 -11.59 -11.27
N GLU A 406 -38.87 -11.36 -11.99
CA GLU A 406 -40.20 -11.62 -11.40
C GLU A 406 -40.44 -13.12 -11.21
N GLN A 407 -39.98 -13.95 -12.16
CA GLN A 407 -40.11 -15.41 -11.91
C GLN A 407 -39.31 -15.83 -10.68
N GLY A 408 -38.22 -15.19 -10.49
CA GLY A 408 -37.41 -15.51 -9.28
C GLY A 408 -38.20 -15.23 -8.00
N LEU A 409 -38.93 -14.01 -7.98
CA LEU A 409 -39.74 -13.67 -6.78
C LEU A 409 -40.85 -14.69 -6.57
N ARG A 410 -41.39 -15.11 -7.68
CA ARG A 410 -42.47 -16.13 -7.55
C ARG A 410 -41.90 -17.48 -7.10
N PHE A 411 -40.80 -17.80 -7.70
CA PHE A 411 -40.17 -19.09 -7.32
C PHE A 411 -39.85 -19.11 -5.82
N LYS A 412 -39.32 -17.96 -5.32
CA LYS A 412 -39.05 -17.90 -3.87
C LYS A 412 -40.37 -17.91 -3.08
N ALA A 413 -41.34 -17.24 -3.55
CA ALA A 413 -42.67 -17.28 -2.87
C ALA A 413 -43.22 -18.71 -2.82
N LYS A 414 -43.08 -19.37 -3.95
CA LYS A 414 -43.51 -20.79 -3.93
C LYS A 414 -42.72 -21.59 -2.87
N ALA A 415 -41.39 -21.41 -2.83
CA ALA A 415 -40.60 -22.13 -1.81
C ALA A 415 -41.12 -21.84 -0.40
N ASP A 416 -41.50 -20.54 -0.17
CA ASP A 416 -42.02 -20.16 1.16
C ASP A 416 -43.38 -20.82 1.42
N ALA A 417 -44.17 -20.82 0.43
CA ALA A 417 -45.50 -21.44 0.59
C ALA A 417 -45.38 -22.95 0.84
N GLU A 418 -44.35 -23.59 0.31
CA GLU A 418 -44.17 -25.05 0.51
C GLU A 418 -43.38 -25.32 1.80
N GLY A 419 -43.06 -24.20 2.53
CA GLY A 419 -42.36 -24.32 3.83
C GLY A 419 -40.87 -24.66 3.64
N VAL A 420 -40.23 -24.34 2.54
CA VAL A 420 -38.79 -24.62 2.27
C VAL A 420 -37.96 -23.46 2.88
N THR A 421 -37.10 -23.77 3.85
CA THR A 421 -36.38 -22.68 4.57
C THR A 421 -34.91 -22.67 4.15
N ASN A 422 -34.56 -23.63 3.36
CA ASN A 422 -33.11 -23.68 3.03
C ASN A 422 -32.85 -23.16 1.62
N MET A 423 -33.59 -22.08 1.22
CA MET A 423 -33.31 -21.35 -0.03
C MET A 423 -33.14 -19.86 0.27
N GLU A 424 -31.93 -19.47 -0.17
CA GLU A 424 -31.60 -18.07 0.13
C GLU A 424 -31.61 -17.24 -1.16
N LEU A 425 -32.24 -15.99 -1.01
CA LEU A 425 -32.35 -15.15 -2.22
C LEU A 425 -31.61 -13.83 -1.99
N ASP A 426 -30.79 -13.52 -3.07
CA ASP A 426 -30.07 -12.22 -3.06
C ASP A 426 -30.48 -11.44 -4.32
N ILE A 427 -30.92 -10.14 -4.06
CA ILE A 427 -31.34 -9.31 -5.22
C ILE A 427 -30.38 -8.13 -5.36
N LEU A 428 -29.87 -8.06 -6.60
CA LEU A 428 -28.93 -6.96 -6.85
C LEU A 428 -29.65 -5.83 -7.60
N GLU A 429 -29.55 -4.63 -6.94
CA GLU A 429 -30.33 -3.49 -7.48
C GLU A 429 -29.65 -2.92 -8.73
N ASN A 430 -30.41 -2.63 -9.78
CA ASN A 430 -29.99 -1.99 -11.04
C ASN A 430 -28.91 -2.81 -11.78
N ILE A 431 -29.00 -4.12 -11.49
CA ILE A 431 -28.00 -4.98 -12.15
C ILE A 431 -28.73 -5.90 -13.13
N VAL A 432 -28.03 -6.16 -14.38
CA VAL A 432 -28.68 -6.94 -15.46
C VAL A 432 -28.40 -8.44 -15.26
N HIS A 433 -28.83 -9.31 -16.15
CA HIS A 433 -28.76 -10.77 -16.03
C HIS A 433 -27.32 -11.27 -16.01
N ASP A 434 -26.97 -12.06 -14.94
CA ASP A 434 -25.72 -12.83 -14.81
C ASP A 434 -24.51 -11.88 -14.77
N PRO A 435 -24.54 -11.04 -13.81
CA PRO A 435 -23.44 -10.08 -13.70
C PRO A 435 -22.10 -10.78 -13.37
N VAL A 436 -22.24 -12.10 -12.96
CA VAL A 436 -21.03 -12.86 -12.52
C VAL A 436 -20.28 -13.39 -13.74
N MET A 437 -20.93 -13.20 -15.00
CA MET A 437 -20.25 -13.68 -16.22
C MET A 437 -19.29 -12.60 -16.74
N PHE A 438 -19.38 -11.37 -16.11
CA PHE A 438 -18.49 -10.31 -16.59
C PHE A 438 -17.29 -10.18 -15.65
N PRO A 439 -16.12 -9.88 -16.31
CA PRO A 439 -14.97 -9.62 -15.43
C PRO A 439 -15.25 -8.47 -14.45
N THR A 440 -14.68 -8.53 -13.18
CA THR A 440 -14.88 -7.48 -12.15
C THR A 440 -14.52 -6.10 -12.72
N ALA A 441 -13.73 -6.12 -13.76
CA ALA A 441 -13.31 -4.85 -14.37
C ALA A 441 -14.45 -4.23 -15.20
N VAL A 442 -15.45 -5.02 -15.57
CA VAL A 442 -16.53 -4.60 -16.48
C VAL A 442 -17.82 -4.47 -15.66
N SER A 443 -18.03 -5.35 -14.52
CA SER A 443 -19.24 -5.23 -13.68
C SER A 443 -18.83 -5.22 -12.20
N PRO A 444 -18.79 -4.07 -11.55
CA PRO A 444 -18.48 -4.00 -10.11
C PRO A 444 -19.42 -4.87 -9.27
N ALA A 445 -20.59 -5.27 -9.82
CA ALA A 445 -21.59 -6.14 -9.16
C ALA A 445 -21.16 -7.61 -9.21
N ALA A 446 -20.14 -8.00 -10.15
CA ALA A 446 -19.57 -9.36 -10.29
C ALA A 446 -18.83 -9.78 -9.00
N GLU A 447 -18.30 -8.77 -8.19
CA GLU A 447 -17.63 -9.01 -6.89
C GLU A 447 -18.66 -9.09 -5.76
N LYS A 448 -19.85 -8.36 -5.92
CA LYS A 448 -20.97 -8.33 -4.95
C LYS A 448 -21.78 -9.63 -5.01
N GLY A 449 -21.88 -10.32 -6.23
CA GLY A 449 -22.60 -11.58 -6.48
C GLY A 449 -21.93 -12.77 -5.80
N VAL A 450 -20.56 -12.66 -5.34
CA VAL A 450 -19.82 -13.76 -4.67
C VAL A 450 -19.55 -13.35 -3.22
N GLN A 451 -20.10 -12.01 -2.67
CA GLN A 451 -19.82 -11.42 -1.34
C GLN A 451 -21.09 -11.44 -0.49
N ILE A 452 -21.42 -12.39 0.43
CA ILE A 452 -22.23 -11.84 1.55
C ILE A 452 -21.30 -11.57 2.74
N LEU A 453 -20.91 -10.16 3.02
CA LEU A 453 -20.93 -8.90 3.79
C LEU A 453 -19.51 -8.50 4.16
N PRO A 454 -19.19 -7.10 4.22
CA PRO A 454 -19.47 -5.70 3.88
C PRO A 454 -18.44 -5.14 2.88
N ARG A 455 -19.11 -4.33 2.01
CA ARG A 455 -19.24 -3.02 1.31
C ARG A 455 -17.91 -2.63 0.67
N SER A 456 -17.98 -2.46 -0.57
CA SER A 456 -17.77 -1.31 -1.49
C SER A 456 -16.75 -1.70 -2.57
N PHE A 457 -17.26 -1.80 -3.89
CA PHE A 457 -16.28 -1.27 -4.86
C PHE A 457 -16.65 -1.75 -6.27
N GLY A 458 -17.53 -0.99 -6.94
CA GLY A 458 -17.32 -1.27 -8.39
C GLY A 458 -18.06 -0.22 -9.24
N ALA A 459 -18.10 0.98 -8.76
CA ALA A 459 -18.56 2.07 -9.64
C ALA A 459 -17.36 2.86 -10.16
N ALA A 460 -16.13 2.25 -10.34
CA ALA A 460 -14.94 3.09 -10.68
C ALA A 460 -14.28 2.56 -11.96
N VAL A 461 -15.00 1.64 -12.75
CA VAL A 461 -14.14 1.19 -13.88
C VAL A 461 -14.90 1.44 -15.19
N ILE A 462 -16.19 1.98 -15.20
CA ILE A 462 -16.99 2.24 -16.42
C ILE A 462 -17.12 3.76 -16.58
N SER A 463 -16.89 4.57 -15.59
CA SER A 463 -16.72 6.04 -15.60
C SER A 463 -15.32 6.43 -16.10
N ALA A 464 -14.33 5.39 -16.26
CA ALA A 464 -12.94 5.65 -16.67
C ALA A 464 -12.78 5.48 -18.19
N ILE A 465 -13.78 4.88 -18.83
CA ILE A 465 -13.63 4.59 -20.28
C ILE A 465 -14.48 5.59 -21.07
N VAL A 466 -15.67 6.15 -20.49
CA VAL A 466 -16.53 7.18 -21.12
C VAL A 466 -15.98 8.57 -20.79
N THR A 467 -15.12 8.72 -19.74
CA THR A 467 -14.34 9.92 -19.35
C THR A 467 -13.05 10.00 -20.17
N VAL A 468 -12.54 8.83 -20.81
CA VAL A 468 -11.31 8.74 -21.62
C VAL A 468 -11.64 9.02 -23.09
N LEU A 469 -12.90 8.93 -23.48
CA LEU A 469 -13.33 9.14 -24.88
C LEU A 469 -13.90 10.56 -25.03
N VAL A 470 -14.46 11.13 -23.90
CA VAL A 470 -14.95 12.53 -23.87
C VAL A 470 -13.78 13.47 -23.54
N VAL A 471 -12.65 12.93 -22.91
CA VAL A 471 -11.38 13.64 -22.59
C VAL A 471 -10.40 13.53 -23.76
N LEU A 472 -10.51 12.47 -24.66
CA LEU A 472 -9.71 12.24 -25.88
C LEU A 472 -10.29 13.02 -27.06
N PHE A 473 -11.65 13.41 -27.01
CA PHE A 473 -12.35 14.26 -28.00
C PHE A 473 -12.23 15.74 -27.59
N VAL A 474 -12.16 16.09 -26.29
CA VAL A 474 -12.08 17.48 -25.80
C VAL A 474 -10.60 17.88 -25.70
N VAL A 475 -9.58 16.80 -25.50
CA VAL A 475 -8.10 17.02 -25.45
C VAL A 475 -7.52 17.01 -26.87
N SER A 476 -8.18 16.32 -27.79
CA SER A 476 -7.85 16.25 -29.24
C SER A 476 -8.54 17.38 -30.00
N TYR A 477 -9.69 17.95 -29.51
CA TYR A 477 -10.44 19.10 -30.06
C TYR A 477 -9.90 20.41 -29.47
N LEU A 478 -9.34 20.47 -28.22
CA LEU A 478 -8.73 21.67 -27.59
C LEU A 478 -7.25 21.76 -27.95
N ALA A 479 -6.53 20.49 -28.30
CA ALA A 479 -5.17 20.41 -28.89
C ALA A 479 -5.20 20.76 -30.38
N PHE A 480 -6.38 20.57 -31.07
CA PHE A 480 -6.70 20.88 -32.47
C PHE A 480 -7.14 22.35 -32.59
N CYS A 481 -7.80 23.03 -31.58
CA CYS A 481 -8.27 24.43 -31.69
C CYS A 481 -7.19 25.39 -31.19
N CYS A 482 -6.07 24.80 -30.46
CA CYS A 482 -4.96 25.61 -29.94
C CYS A 482 -3.72 25.43 -30.82
N ALA A 483 -3.72 24.43 -31.78
CA ALA A 483 -2.48 24.17 -32.55
C ALA A 483 -2.76 24.42 -34.04
N ALA A 484 -3.85 24.84 -34.55
CA ALA A 484 -3.79 24.82 -36.04
C ALA A 484 -4.55 26.01 -36.60
N VAL A 485 -4.93 27.03 -36.04
CA VAL A 485 -5.51 28.06 -36.95
C VAL A 485 -4.65 29.32 -36.90
N PRO A 486 -3.67 29.50 -35.97
CA PRO A 486 -2.88 30.72 -36.26
C PRO A 486 -1.47 30.39 -36.73
N TYR A 487 -1.11 28.97 -36.96
CA TYR A 487 0.32 28.60 -37.07
C TYR A 487 0.59 28.01 -38.45
N SER A 488 -0.19 28.27 -39.58
CA SER A 488 0.52 27.74 -40.78
C SER A 488 0.60 28.85 -41.84
N SER A 489 1.82 29.51 -41.90
CA SER A 489 2.10 30.24 -43.15
C SER A 489 1.69 29.44 -44.39
N SER A 490 0.92 28.11 -44.10
CA SER A 490 0.48 27.26 -45.21
C SER A 490 -0.49 26.19 -44.68
N ALA A 491 -1.73 26.17 -44.98
CA ALA A 491 -2.95 25.34 -44.79
C ALA A 491 -2.63 23.84 -44.89
N VAL A 492 -1.30 23.38 -45.20
CA VAL A 492 -1.01 21.96 -45.46
C VAL A 492 -0.28 21.37 -44.25
N LYS A 493 0.26 22.04 -43.23
CA LYS A 493 1.03 21.55 -42.06
C LYS A 493 0.09 21.24 -40.88
N ILE A 494 -1.25 21.49 -41.02
CA ILE A 494 -2.26 21.32 -39.94
C ILE A 494 -2.81 19.90 -39.98
N PRO A 495 -3.09 19.30 -41.10
CA PRO A 495 -3.57 17.90 -41.14
C PRO A 495 -2.44 16.92 -40.83
N VAL A 496 -1.12 17.26 -40.99
CA VAL A 496 0.05 16.39 -40.73
C VAL A 496 0.31 16.35 -39.22
N VAL A 497 0.19 17.43 -38.54
CA VAL A 497 0.33 17.44 -37.07
C VAL A 497 -0.84 16.68 -36.43
N ALA A 498 -2.10 16.81 -36.97
CA ALA A 498 -3.30 16.10 -36.47
C ALA A 498 -3.18 14.59 -36.70
N ILE A 499 -2.62 14.19 -37.79
CA ILE A 499 -2.47 12.75 -38.11
C ILE A 499 -1.37 12.15 -37.22
N LYS A 500 -0.24 12.88 -36.91
CA LYS A 500 0.85 12.38 -36.02
C LYS A 500 0.33 12.27 -34.58
N LEU A 501 -0.52 13.13 -34.18
CA LEU A 501 -1.06 13.06 -32.80
C LEU A 501 -2.08 11.91 -32.69
N GLN A 502 -2.82 11.71 -33.78
CA GLN A 502 -3.77 10.58 -33.81
C GLN A 502 -3.04 9.24 -33.77
N PHE A 503 -1.90 9.14 -34.42
CA PHE A 503 -1.10 7.89 -34.39
C PHE A 503 -0.48 7.71 -32.99
N LYS A 504 -0.11 8.86 -32.45
CA LYS A 504 0.47 8.74 -31.10
C LYS A 504 -0.61 8.30 -30.08
N VAL A 505 -1.80 8.74 -30.18
CA VAL A 505 -2.90 8.34 -29.28
C VAL A 505 -3.21 6.84 -29.49
N PHE A 506 -3.19 6.40 -30.78
CA PHE A 506 -3.44 4.98 -31.06
C PHE A 506 -2.33 4.10 -30.48
N SER A 507 -1.08 4.61 -30.62
CA SER A 507 0.06 3.85 -30.06
C SER A 507 -0.02 3.79 -28.52
N LEU A 508 -0.48 4.82 -27.90
CA LEU A 508 -0.56 4.84 -26.43
C LEU A 508 -1.70 3.93 -25.95
N PHE A 509 -2.78 3.94 -26.74
CA PHE A 509 -3.85 2.98 -26.40
C PHE A 509 -3.37 1.54 -26.58
N GLY A 510 -2.62 1.33 -27.68
CA GLY A 510 -2.02 -0.01 -27.87
C GLY A 510 -1.14 -0.41 -26.68
N ALA A 511 -0.30 0.55 -26.14
CA ALA A 511 0.57 0.26 -24.98
C ALA A 511 -0.28 0.01 -23.72
N TYR A 512 -1.33 0.77 -23.51
CA TYR A 512 -2.29 0.56 -22.40
C TYR A 512 -2.95 -0.81 -22.50
N ALA A 513 -3.46 -1.24 -23.74
CA ALA A 513 -4.06 -2.58 -23.96
C ALA A 513 -3.04 -3.70 -23.75
N ALA A 514 -1.75 -3.40 -24.10
CA ALA A 514 -0.69 -4.43 -23.92
C ALA A 514 -0.41 -4.64 -22.43
N ARG A 515 -0.78 -3.66 -21.61
CA ARG A 515 -0.57 -3.84 -20.15
C ARG A 515 -1.85 -4.36 -19.49
N GLY A 516 -2.78 -4.97 -20.33
CA GLY A 516 -4.04 -5.55 -19.77
C GLY A 516 -5.01 -4.45 -19.33
N PHE A 517 -5.01 -3.19 -20.03
CA PHE A 517 -5.89 -2.04 -19.73
C PHE A 517 -5.66 -1.52 -18.31
N LYS A 518 -4.57 -1.73 -17.94
CA LYS A 518 -4.16 -1.15 -16.65
C LYS A 518 -3.23 0.05 -16.92
N PRO A 519 -3.63 1.22 -16.27
CA PRO A 519 -2.74 2.38 -16.45
C PRO A 519 -1.32 2.10 -15.95
N GLU A 520 -0.48 2.80 -16.55
CA GLU A 520 0.96 2.60 -16.27
C GLU A 520 1.24 2.74 -14.77
N PHE A 521 0.47 3.60 -14.11
CA PHE A 521 0.57 3.68 -12.65
C PHE A 521 -0.82 3.45 -12.04
N PRO A 522 -0.87 2.72 -10.85
CA PRO A 522 -2.14 2.29 -10.23
C PRO A 522 -3.02 3.48 -9.85
N GLN A 523 -2.40 4.68 -9.60
CA GLN A 523 -3.18 5.85 -9.14
C GLN A 523 -3.77 6.62 -10.34
N TRP A 524 -3.29 6.26 -11.59
CA TRP A 524 -3.82 6.95 -12.79
C TRP A 524 -5.08 6.25 -13.30
N THR A 525 -5.93 7.27 -13.81
CA THR A 525 -6.97 6.69 -14.69
C THR A 525 -6.50 6.69 -16.15
N PHE A 526 -7.04 5.89 -16.95
CA PHE A 526 -6.62 5.91 -18.38
C PHE A 526 -6.76 7.31 -18.97
N GLY A 527 -7.89 8.01 -18.61
CA GLY A 527 -8.07 9.40 -19.10
C GLY A 527 -6.92 10.32 -18.69
N TYR A 528 -6.51 10.12 -17.49
CA TYR A 528 -5.37 10.92 -17.00
C TYR A 528 -4.08 10.53 -17.71
N GLU A 529 -3.75 9.24 -17.90
CA GLU A 529 -2.54 8.78 -18.62
C GLU A 529 -2.56 9.23 -20.09
N LEU A 530 -3.70 9.15 -20.71
CA LEU A 530 -3.80 9.52 -22.13
C LEU A 530 -3.63 11.03 -22.30
N THR A 531 -4.35 11.84 -21.50
CA THR A 531 -4.23 13.30 -21.58
C THR A 531 -2.78 13.73 -21.30
N ASN A 532 -2.15 13.17 -20.32
CA ASN A 532 -0.76 13.51 -19.99
C ASN A 532 0.21 13.15 -21.14
N LYS A 533 0.07 12.00 -21.75
CA LYS A 533 1.06 11.54 -22.77
C LYS A 533 0.83 12.26 -24.10
N VAL A 534 -0.42 12.64 -24.32
CA VAL A 534 -0.69 13.40 -25.56
C VAL A 534 -0.14 14.83 -25.41
N LEU A 535 -0.42 15.40 -24.25
CA LEU A 535 0.18 16.73 -23.99
C LEU A 535 1.70 16.68 -24.08
N ARG A 536 2.21 15.68 -23.57
CA ARG A 536 3.70 15.60 -23.65
C ARG A 536 4.16 15.48 -25.10
N TYR A 537 3.53 14.61 -25.82
CA TYR A 537 3.94 14.45 -27.23
C TYR A 537 3.82 15.78 -27.98
N THR A 538 2.73 16.52 -27.68
CA THR A 538 2.51 17.82 -28.37
C THR A 538 3.61 18.82 -27.96
N PHE A 539 3.92 18.87 -26.70
CA PHE A 539 4.95 19.81 -26.23
C PHE A 539 6.34 19.40 -26.74
N GLU A 540 6.57 18.10 -26.95
CA GLU A 540 7.90 17.65 -27.44
C GLU A 540 8.08 18.01 -28.91
N GLN A 541 6.97 18.00 -29.58
CA GLN A 541 7.17 18.13 -31.04
C GLN A 541 7.00 19.60 -31.47
N TYR A 542 6.02 20.22 -30.65
CA TYR A 542 5.66 21.54 -31.21
C TYR A 542 5.82 22.61 -30.13
N GLY A 543 6.37 22.39 -29.12
CA GLY A 543 6.50 23.27 -27.95
C GLY A 543 7.11 24.63 -28.32
N HIS A 544 8.15 24.77 -29.23
CA HIS A 544 8.76 26.07 -29.60
C HIS A 544 7.77 27.00 -30.28
N LEU A 545 6.74 26.39 -30.90
CA LEU A 545 5.74 27.24 -31.60
C LEU A 545 4.68 27.77 -30.61
N LEU A 546 4.54 27.00 -29.54
CA LEU A 546 3.50 27.35 -28.54
C LEU A 546 4.07 28.32 -27.50
N ALA A 547 5.28 28.70 -27.62
CA ALA A 547 5.92 29.56 -26.61
C ALA A 547 6.46 30.83 -27.28
N ASP A 548 6.16 31.08 -28.59
CA ASP A 548 6.79 32.22 -29.32
C ASP A 548 5.69 33.11 -29.91
N LYS A 549 5.70 33.79 -31.18
CA LYS A 549 4.72 34.82 -31.61
C LYS A 549 3.31 34.23 -31.74
N ASN A 550 3.18 32.89 -31.56
CA ASN A 550 1.83 32.31 -31.84
C ASN A 550 1.16 31.87 -30.54
N ALA A 551 1.76 32.18 -29.46
CA ALA A 551 1.23 31.71 -28.16
C ALA A 551 -0.15 32.31 -27.90
N HIS A 552 -0.46 33.54 -28.37
CA HIS A 552 -1.75 34.19 -28.08
C HIS A 552 -2.90 33.50 -28.82
N LEU A 553 -2.61 32.73 -29.76
CA LEU A 553 -3.69 32.05 -30.53
C LEU A 553 -4.25 30.86 -29.75
N LEU A 554 -3.54 30.47 -28.65
CA LEU A 554 -4.00 29.28 -27.87
C LEU A 554 -4.83 29.74 -26.67
N ARG A 555 -5.04 31.05 -26.50
CA ARG A 555 -5.72 31.54 -25.28
C ARG A 555 -7.24 31.47 -25.46
N PRO A 556 -7.88 31.81 -26.73
CA PRO A 556 -9.34 31.77 -26.92
C PRO A 556 -9.90 30.34 -26.74
N PRO A 557 -9.21 29.37 -27.20
CA PRO A 557 -9.76 28.03 -26.95
C PRO A 557 -9.75 27.69 -25.45
N PHE A 558 -8.75 28.09 -24.71
CA PHE A 558 -8.77 27.86 -23.24
C PHE A 558 -9.93 28.64 -22.61
N GLU A 559 -10.21 29.77 -23.13
CA GLU A 559 -11.34 30.56 -22.60
C GLU A 559 -12.68 29.91 -22.96
N MET A 560 -12.84 29.49 -24.19
CA MET A 560 -14.09 28.83 -24.63
C MET A 560 -14.39 27.59 -23.76
N HIS A 561 -13.30 26.86 -23.57
CA HIS A 561 -13.51 25.67 -22.69
C HIS A 561 -13.98 26.10 -21.30
N GLY A 562 -13.34 27.01 -20.70
CA GLY A 562 -13.74 27.50 -19.36
C GLY A 562 -15.19 28.02 -19.36
N LYS A 563 -15.66 28.69 -20.42
CA LYS A 563 -17.04 29.20 -20.47
C LYS A 563 -18.05 28.06 -20.56
N LEU A 564 -17.60 27.03 -21.22
CA LEU A 564 -18.53 25.88 -21.42
C LEU A 564 -18.83 25.19 -20.10
N ILE A 565 -17.88 25.30 -19.18
CA ILE A 565 -18.13 24.48 -17.97
C ILE A 565 -18.44 25.41 -16.80
N LEU A 566 -18.44 26.67 -16.97
CA LEU A 566 -18.53 27.68 -15.89
C LEU A 566 -19.89 27.60 -15.21
N LYS A 567 -20.98 27.56 -16.00
CA LYS A 567 -22.33 27.60 -15.39
C LYS A 567 -22.64 26.30 -14.64
N SER A 568 -22.37 25.21 -15.37
CA SER A 568 -22.68 23.91 -14.72
C SER A 568 -21.82 23.69 -13.48
N ASN A 569 -20.55 24.09 -13.55
CA ASN A 569 -19.66 23.87 -12.39
C ASN A 569 -20.03 24.83 -11.24
N SER A 570 -20.42 26.04 -11.55
CA SER A 570 -20.83 26.98 -10.49
C SER A 570 -22.12 26.53 -9.82
N ARG A 571 -23.06 25.98 -10.60
CA ARG A 571 -24.29 25.43 -10.00
C ARG A 571 -23.99 24.26 -9.06
N LYS A 572 -23.06 23.48 -9.50
CA LYS A 572 -22.71 22.31 -8.67
C LYS A 572 -22.13 22.75 -7.32
N HIS A 573 -21.49 23.86 -7.31
CA HIS A 573 -20.76 24.19 -6.07
C HIS A 573 -21.39 25.42 -5.41
N GLY A 574 -22.55 25.81 -5.97
CA GLY A 574 -23.36 26.85 -5.29
C GLY A 574 -22.68 28.23 -5.37
N THR A 575 -21.82 28.53 -6.37
CA THR A 575 -21.23 29.88 -6.52
C THR A 575 -21.92 30.62 -7.68
N VAL A 576 -21.79 32.02 -7.58
CA VAL A 576 -22.38 32.85 -8.65
C VAL A 576 -21.24 33.55 -9.41
N PRO A 577 -21.08 33.11 -10.75
CA PRO A 577 -20.02 33.76 -11.54
C PRO A 577 -20.35 35.23 -11.84
N GLU A 578 -19.31 36.06 -11.58
CA GLU A 578 -19.50 37.50 -11.85
C GLU A 578 -18.26 38.04 -12.57
N LYS A 579 -18.57 38.59 -13.81
CA LYS A 579 -17.45 39.16 -14.59
C LYS A 579 -16.96 40.47 -13.96
N LEU A 580 -15.57 40.54 -13.91
CA LEU A 580 -14.95 41.78 -13.38
C LEU A 580 -13.93 42.31 -14.39
N VAL A 581 -14.24 43.65 -14.80
CA VAL A 581 -13.22 44.30 -15.68
C VAL A 581 -12.41 45.29 -14.82
N ALA A 582 -11.12 44.87 -14.62
CA ALA A 582 -10.22 45.75 -13.84
C ALA A 582 -8.80 45.66 -14.43
N ASN A 583 -8.06 46.87 -14.30
CA ASN A 583 -6.69 47.03 -14.85
C ASN A 583 -6.61 46.59 -16.31
N GLY A 584 -7.88 46.88 -17.00
CA GLY A 584 -7.94 46.73 -18.48
C GLY A 584 -8.07 45.25 -18.90
N MET A 585 -8.40 44.29 -17.92
CA MET A 585 -8.50 42.84 -18.25
C MET A 585 -9.80 42.29 -17.66
N ASP A 586 -10.25 41.18 -18.30
CA ASP A 586 -11.44 40.48 -17.77
C ASP A 586 -11.01 39.40 -16.75
N HIS A 587 -11.69 39.66 -15.56
CA HIS A 587 -11.53 38.63 -14.48
C HIS A 587 -12.87 37.96 -14.18
N MET A 588 -12.77 36.90 -13.35
CA MET A 588 -14.07 36.22 -13.07
C MET A 588 -14.15 35.92 -11.57
N TRP A 589 -15.29 36.52 -10.98
CA TRP A 589 -15.60 36.13 -9.59
C TRP A 589 -16.46 34.86 -9.54
N LEU A 590 -16.05 34.07 -8.64
CA LEU A 590 -17.00 33.02 -8.20
C LEU A 590 -17.44 33.32 -6.76
N ARG A 591 -18.77 33.89 -6.72
CA ARG A 591 -19.17 34.43 -5.41
C ARG A 591 -20.07 33.45 -4.66
N ASP A 592 -19.79 33.63 -3.40
CA ASP A 592 -20.79 32.97 -2.54
C ASP A 592 -22.09 33.79 -2.53
N PRO A 593 -23.25 33.07 -2.82
CA PRO A 593 -24.50 33.82 -2.97
C PRO A 593 -24.96 34.43 -1.64
N VAL A 594 -24.37 33.86 -0.53
CA VAL A 594 -24.82 34.39 0.77
C VAL A 594 -23.63 35.09 1.44
N LYS A 595 -23.86 36.40 1.68
CA LYS A 595 -22.77 37.13 2.38
C LYS A 595 -22.87 36.90 3.90
N LYS A 596 -21.77 36.36 4.41
CA LYS A 596 -21.77 36.05 5.86
C LYS A 596 -20.91 37.08 6.60
N GLU A 597 -21.12 37.02 7.96
CA GLU A 597 -20.41 38.01 8.81
C GLU A 597 -18.90 37.99 8.56
N HIS A 598 -18.32 36.81 8.35
CA HIS A 598 -16.87 36.69 8.05
C HIS A 598 -16.68 36.21 6.61
N ARG A 599 -15.58 36.89 5.97
CA ARG A 599 -15.42 36.62 4.52
C ARG A 599 -13.94 36.38 4.21
N VAL A 600 -13.75 35.32 3.36
CA VAL A 600 -12.38 35.05 2.86
C VAL A 600 -12.39 35.16 1.32
N VAL A 601 -11.22 35.87 0.84
CA VAL A 601 -11.12 36.00 -0.63
C VAL A 601 -9.86 35.26 -1.11
N VAL A 602 -10.21 34.37 -2.12
CA VAL A 602 -9.06 33.67 -2.74
C VAL A 602 -8.82 34.25 -4.14
N ILE A 603 -7.52 34.72 -4.32
CA ILE A 603 -7.18 35.17 -5.67
C ILE A 603 -6.30 34.11 -6.35
N HIS A 604 -6.88 33.61 -7.47
CA HIS A 604 -6.16 32.48 -8.10
C HIS A 604 -5.55 32.96 -9.42
N PHE A 605 -4.17 32.64 -9.53
CA PHE A 605 -3.47 32.96 -10.79
C PHE A 605 -3.22 31.68 -11.61
N HIS A 606 -3.66 31.79 -12.91
CA HIS A 606 -3.64 30.55 -13.72
C HIS A 606 -2.25 30.32 -14.33
N GLY A 607 -1.98 28.99 -14.68
CA GLY A 607 -0.67 28.58 -15.24
C GLY A 607 -0.65 28.72 -16.76
N GLY A 608 0.32 28.10 -17.49
CA GLY A 608 0.37 28.23 -18.97
C GLY A 608 1.76 28.67 -19.44
N GLY A 609 2.76 28.60 -18.52
CA GLY A 609 4.17 28.89 -18.87
C GLY A 609 4.37 30.37 -19.25
N TYR A 610 3.38 31.27 -18.88
CA TYR A 610 3.44 32.73 -19.11
C TYR A 610 3.00 33.07 -20.53
N THR A 611 2.75 32.00 -21.34
CA THR A 611 2.63 32.34 -22.79
C THR A 611 1.26 31.90 -23.29
N VAL A 612 0.56 30.91 -22.42
CA VAL A 612 -0.71 30.41 -22.97
C VAL A 612 -1.69 30.23 -21.81
N SER A 613 -3.03 30.02 -22.04
CA SER A 613 -4.09 29.64 -21.07
C SER A 613 -5.02 30.85 -20.84
N ASP A 614 -6.08 30.51 -20.01
CA ASP A 614 -7.08 31.51 -19.59
C ASP A 614 -7.55 31.21 -18.16
N PRO A 615 -7.91 32.41 -17.40
CA PRO A 615 -8.32 32.21 -16.00
C PRO A 615 -9.50 31.24 -15.89
N LEU A 616 -10.36 31.15 -16.94
CA LEU A 616 -11.56 30.30 -16.84
C LEU A 616 -11.21 28.82 -16.96
N GLN A 617 -9.98 28.63 -17.33
CA GLN A 617 -9.56 27.22 -17.39
C GLN A 617 -9.50 26.58 -16.00
N ASP A 618 -9.45 27.39 -14.99
CA ASP A 618 -9.28 26.86 -13.62
C ASP A 618 -10.58 27.02 -12.83
N VAL A 619 -11.78 27.06 -13.53
CA VAL A 619 -13.08 27.28 -12.86
C VAL A 619 -13.39 26.10 -11.92
N GLU A 620 -13.03 24.93 -12.36
CA GLU A 620 -13.31 23.79 -11.46
C GLU A 620 -12.42 23.85 -10.21
N LEU A 621 -11.13 24.09 -10.39
CA LEU A 621 -10.25 24.25 -9.20
C LEU A 621 -10.76 25.38 -8.29
N ALA A 622 -11.19 26.46 -8.89
CA ALA A 622 -11.66 27.61 -8.08
C ALA A 622 -12.94 27.26 -7.32
N ASN A 623 -13.89 26.58 -7.97
CA ASN A 623 -15.14 26.19 -7.28
C ASN A 623 -14.91 25.13 -6.21
N LEU A 624 -13.94 24.28 -6.51
CA LEU A 624 -13.62 23.29 -5.46
C LEU A 624 -12.94 23.96 -4.27
N THR A 625 -12.12 24.92 -4.57
CA THR A 625 -11.48 25.67 -3.47
C THR A 625 -12.54 26.40 -2.64
N HIS A 626 -13.51 26.96 -3.34
CA HIS A 626 -14.62 27.61 -2.61
C HIS A 626 -15.30 26.63 -1.65
N THR A 627 -15.72 25.46 -2.10
CA THR A 627 -16.54 24.52 -1.30
C THR A 627 -15.69 23.88 -0.19
N LYS A 628 -14.48 23.56 -0.54
CA LYS A 628 -13.70 22.79 0.46
C LYS A 628 -13.19 23.73 1.57
N LEU A 629 -12.91 24.90 1.13
CA LEU A 629 -12.43 25.82 2.19
C LEU A 629 -13.60 26.20 3.13
N GLN A 630 -14.68 26.44 2.56
CA GLN A 630 -15.85 26.75 3.41
C GLN A 630 -16.18 25.59 4.34
N GLN A 631 -16.18 24.40 3.80
CA GLN A 631 -16.45 23.21 4.62
C GLN A 631 -15.39 23.01 5.71
N ALA A 632 -14.17 23.20 5.36
CA ALA A 632 -13.09 22.97 6.35
C ALA A 632 -13.19 24.01 7.48
N LEU A 633 -13.52 25.24 7.12
CA LEU A 633 -13.56 26.27 8.19
C LEU A 633 -14.80 26.07 9.06
N LYS A 634 -15.90 25.56 8.46
CA LYS A 634 -17.12 25.30 9.26
C LYS A 634 -16.95 24.05 10.14
N SER A 635 -16.49 22.96 9.59
CA SER A 635 -16.46 21.67 10.34
C SER A 635 -15.33 21.68 11.37
N GLN A 636 -14.32 22.37 11.22
CA GLN A 636 -13.15 22.21 12.12
C GLN A 636 -13.09 23.38 13.10
N TYR A 637 -13.69 24.50 12.69
CA TYR A 637 -13.48 25.65 13.59
C TYR A 637 -14.81 26.35 13.87
N GLN A 638 -15.89 25.72 13.28
CA GLN A 638 -17.26 26.22 13.54
C GLN A 638 -17.38 27.70 13.15
N LEU A 639 -16.53 27.99 12.13
CA LEU A 639 -16.64 29.37 11.61
C LEU A 639 -17.45 29.37 10.30
N ASP A 640 -18.49 30.09 10.41
CA ASP A 640 -19.33 30.18 9.21
C ASP A 640 -18.88 31.39 8.35
N VAL A 641 -18.15 31.03 7.22
CA VAL A 641 -17.50 32.14 6.48
C VAL A 641 -17.97 32.07 5.01
N SER A 642 -18.08 33.24 4.47
CA SER A 642 -18.25 33.26 3.00
C SER A 642 -16.89 33.24 2.29
N VAL A 643 -16.79 32.28 1.27
CA VAL A 643 -15.51 32.20 0.52
C VAL A 643 -15.78 32.58 -0.94
N ASP A 644 -15.06 33.71 -1.33
CA ASP A 644 -15.12 34.12 -2.76
C ASP A 644 -13.77 33.87 -3.45
N VAL A 645 -13.92 33.32 -4.65
CA VAL A 645 -12.65 33.03 -5.36
C VAL A 645 -12.63 33.87 -6.65
N LEU A 646 -11.47 34.64 -6.74
CA LEU A 646 -11.29 35.43 -7.97
C LEU A 646 -10.29 34.76 -8.93
N LEU A 647 -10.84 34.39 -10.08
CA LEU A 647 -9.90 33.94 -11.15
C LEU A 647 -9.29 35.15 -11.86
N ALA A 648 -8.00 35.49 -11.43
CA ALA A 648 -7.40 36.74 -11.92
C ALA A 648 -6.63 36.51 -13.24
N ASN A 649 -6.96 37.44 -14.21
CA ASN A 649 -6.25 37.37 -15.50
C ASN A 649 -4.98 38.26 -15.47
N TYR A 650 -3.96 37.79 -16.33
CA TYR A 650 -2.79 38.66 -16.48
C TYR A 650 -2.29 38.62 -17.94
N ARG A 651 -1.57 39.70 -18.24
CA ARG A 651 -1.09 39.76 -19.65
C ARG A 651 0.10 38.82 -19.85
N MET A 652 0.24 38.19 -21.05
CA MET A 652 1.20 37.07 -21.18
C MET A 652 2.13 37.32 -22.37
N ALA A 653 3.32 36.71 -22.36
CA ALA A 653 4.27 36.70 -23.50
C ALA A 653 3.69 35.93 -24.69
N PRO A 654 4.07 36.43 -25.85
CA PRO A 654 5.21 37.31 -26.17
C PRO A 654 4.80 38.78 -26.27
N GLN A 655 3.46 39.09 -26.13
CA GLN A 655 3.01 40.49 -26.30
C GLN A 655 3.45 41.33 -25.10
N PHE A 656 3.40 40.59 -24.04
CA PHE A 656 3.82 41.30 -22.80
C PHE A 656 4.83 40.45 -22.05
N LEU A 657 6.11 40.97 -22.05
CA LEU A 657 7.25 40.19 -21.54
C LEU A 657 7.48 40.50 -20.06
N TYR A 658 8.30 39.77 -19.41
CA TYR A 658 8.63 40.02 -17.99
C TYR A 658 9.00 41.49 -17.76
N PRO A 659 8.46 42.06 -16.74
CA PRO A 659 7.74 41.54 -15.56
C PRO A 659 6.25 41.85 -15.61
N THR A 660 5.69 42.06 -16.78
CA THR A 660 4.31 42.56 -16.90
C THR A 660 3.31 41.63 -16.18
N ALA A 661 3.37 40.35 -16.43
CA ALA A 661 2.39 39.42 -15.82
C ALA A 661 2.45 39.49 -14.28
N VAL A 662 3.63 39.51 -13.70
CA VAL A 662 3.76 39.55 -12.23
C VAL A 662 3.25 40.90 -11.71
N ASN A 663 3.50 42.01 -12.50
CA ASN A 663 2.95 43.32 -12.08
C ASN A 663 1.43 43.34 -12.15
N ASP A 664 0.89 42.69 -13.16
CA ASP A 664 -0.58 42.63 -13.26
C ASP A 664 -1.19 41.89 -12.06
N CYS A 665 -0.55 40.79 -11.65
CA CYS A 665 -1.10 40.03 -10.51
C CYS A 665 -1.00 40.88 -9.22
N PHE A 666 0.08 41.60 -9.09
CA PHE A 666 0.25 42.46 -7.89
C PHE A 666 -0.80 43.58 -7.90
N ASP A 667 -1.02 44.24 -9.09
CA ASP A 667 -2.02 45.32 -9.19
C ASP A 667 -3.44 44.79 -8.92
N MET A 668 -3.67 43.63 -9.36
CA MET A 668 -5.03 43.08 -9.11
C MET A 668 -5.25 42.83 -7.62
N TYR A 669 -4.25 42.33 -6.90
CA TYR A 669 -4.35 42.15 -5.44
C TYR A 669 -4.65 43.48 -4.75
N LYS A 670 -3.94 44.51 -5.17
CA LYS A 670 -4.19 45.82 -4.54
C LYS A 670 -5.60 46.32 -4.88
N TYR A 671 -5.96 46.07 -6.14
CA TYR A 671 -7.33 46.46 -6.54
C TYR A 671 -8.38 45.76 -5.67
N VAL A 672 -8.21 44.46 -5.36
CA VAL A 672 -9.21 43.70 -4.58
C VAL A 672 -9.22 44.22 -3.14
N LEU A 673 -8.07 44.58 -2.55
CA LEU A 673 -8.05 45.08 -1.17
C LEU A 673 -8.79 46.41 -1.06
N GLU A 674 -8.55 47.22 -2.09
CA GLU A 674 -9.14 48.57 -2.03
C GLU A 674 -10.63 48.55 -2.38
N HIS A 675 -11.04 47.79 -3.39
CA HIS A 675 -12.42 47.91 -3.92
C HIS A 675 -13.37 46.95 -3.21
N GLU A 676 -12.72 45.85 -2.63
CA GLU A 676 -13.59 44.91 -1.90
C GLU A 676 -13.54 45.20 -0.40
N ASN A 677 -12.80 46.28 -0.10
CA ASN A 677 -12.61 46.64 1.32
C ASN A 677 -12.36 45.42 2.19
N ILE A 678 -11.29 44.61 1.82
CA ILE A 678 -10.99 43.38 2.58
C ILE A 678 -9.55 43.49 3.11
N SER A 679 -9.48 43.08 4.38
CA SER A 679 -8.14 43.10 4.99
C SER A 679 -7.24 42.02 4.39
N PRO A 680 -5.85 42.36 4.23
CA PRO A 680 -4.91 41.41 3.60
C PRO A 680 -4.87 40.08 4.34
N ASP A 681 -5.22 40.08 5.67
CA ASP A 681 -5.17 38.81 6.42
C ASP A 681 -6.43 37.97 6.17
N HIS A 682 -7.28 38.39 5.23
CA HIS A 682 -8.45 37.57 4.81
C HIS A 682 -8.34 37.18 3.34
N VAL A 683 -7.08 37.38 2.84
CA VAL A 683 -6.92 37.03 1.41
C VAL A 683 -5.87 35.91 1.29
N VAL A 684 -6.29 34.97 0.39
CA VAL A 684 -5.36 33.85 0.12
C VAL A 684 -4.96 33.90 -1.36
N PHE A 685 -3.58 33.82 -1.46
CA PHE A 685 -3.16 33.66 -2.88
C PHE A 685 -3.17 32.17 -3.28
N SER A 686 -3.56 32.06 -4.58
CA SER A 686 -3.56 30.68 -5.11
C SER A 686 -3.14 30.70 -6.58
N GLY A 687 -2.26 29.64 -6.89
CA GLY A 687 -1.87 29.59 -8.32
C GLY A 687 -1.27 28.23 -8.67
N ASP A 688 -1.33 27.91 -10.13
CA ASP A 688 -0.72 26.63 -10.56
C ASP A 688 0.34 26.90 -11.64
N SER A 689 1.43 26.14 -11.60
CA SER A 689 2.50 26.19 -12.61
C SER A 689 3.07 27.60 -12.72
N ALA A 690 3.08 28.32 -13.81
CA ALA A 690 3.62 29.70 -13.89
C ALA A 690 2.84 30.63 -12.94
N GLY A 691 1.50 30.39 -12.77
CA GLY A 691 0.69 31.15 -11.79
C GLY A 691 1.15 30.91 -10.35
N GLY A 692 1.54 29.63 -10.08
CA GLY A 692 2.10 29.34 -8.73
C GLY A 692 3.42 30.08 -8.50
N GLU A 693 4.23 30.11 -9.62
CA GLU A 693 5.48 30.90 -9.48
C GLU A 693 5.16 32.36 -9.19
N MET A 694 4.14 33.00 -9.85
CA MET A 694 3.81 34.42 -9.64
C MET A 694 3.21 34.63 -8.25
N THR A 695 2.49 33.60 -7.83
CA THR A 695 1.99 33.68 -6.44
C THR A 695 3.15 33.84 -5.45
N ILE A 696 4.22 33.06 -5.71
CA ILE A 696 5.37 33.09 -4.77
C ILE A 696 6.15 34.40 -4.97
N THR A 697 6.29 34.76 -6.17
CA THR A 697 7.07 35.99 -6.45
C THR A 697 6.33 37.21 -5.90
N ASN A 698 5.02 37.33 -6.05
CA ASN A 698 4.27 38.47 -5.48
C ASN A 698 4.27 38.45 -3.95
N CYS A 699 4.26 37.21 -3.37
CA CYS A 699 4.45 37.17 -1.90
C CYS A 699 5.82 37.74 -1.51
N MET A 700 6.82 37.42 -2.37
CA MET A 700 8.17 37.95 -2.05
C MET A 700 8.20 39.47 -2.23
N ARG A 701 7.53 39.82 -3.28
CA ARG A 701 7.52 41.28 -3.52
C ARG A 701 6.81 42.00 -2.36
N LEU A 702 5.67 41.52 -1.90
CA LEU A 702 4.95 42.13 -0.76
C LEU A 702 5.78 42.09 0.51
N ARG A 703 6.52 41.02 0.63
CA ARG A 703 7.41 40.93 1.82
C ARG A 703 8.48 42.01 1.78
N ASP A 704 8.98 42.29 0.57
CA ASP A 704 10.16 43.19 0.50
C ASP A 704 9.71 44.64 0.40
N SER A 705 8.51 44.86 -0.12
CA SER A 705 8.21 46.28 -0.40
C SER A 705 7.10 46.77 0.53
N THR A 706 6.08 45.86 0.85
CA THR A 706 4.94 46.32 1.67
C THR A 706 4.47 45.15 2.55
N PRO A 707 5.19 44.86 3.61
CA PRO A 707 4.91 43.65 4.41
C PRO A 707 3.55 43.72 5.10
N GLU A 708 3.03 44.98 5.31
CA GLU A 708 1.72 45.08 5.98
C GLU A 708 0.59 44.56 5.09
N LEU A 709 0.90 44.37 3.81
CA LEU A 709 -0.17 43.88 2.91
C LEU A 709 0.03 42.39 2.60
N LYS A 710 0.70 41.81 3.48
CA LYS A 710 0.97 40.37 3.27
C LYS A 710 -0.34 39.57 3.38
N PRO A 711 -0.54 38.58 2.29
CA PRO A 711 -1.78 37.80 2.34
C PRO A 711 -1.73 36.72 3.44
N ALA A 712 -2.94 36.22 3.65
CA ALA A 712 -3.05 35.26 4.77
C ALA A 712 -2.34 33.95 4.47
N ALA A 713 -2.27 33.60 3.18
CA ALA A 713 -1.62 32.32 2.84
C ALA A 713 -1.49 32.22 1.31
N ALA A 714 -0.59 31.23 0.96
CA ALA A 714 -0.42 31.00 -0.50
C ALA A 714 -0.54 29.50 -0.82
N LEU A 715 -1.51 29.25 -1.81
CA LEU A 715 -1.65 27.87 -2.32
C LEU A 715 -1.04 27.75 -3.72
N CYS A 716 0.12 26.91 -3.70
CA CYS A 716 0.84 26.85 -5.00
C CYS A 716 0.88 25.40 -5.49
N TYR A 717 0.31 25.27 -6.70
CA TYR A 717 0.25 23.91 -7.28
C TYR A 717 1.26 23.83 -8.44
N SER A 718 2.24 22.86 -8.27
CA SER A 718 3.33 22.63 -9.27
C SER A 718 3.94 23.95 -9.74
N PRO A 719 4.45 24.79 -8.73
CA PRO A 719 4.99 26.09 -9.15
C PRO A 719 6.36 25.93 -9.85
N PHE A 720 6.58 26.73 -11.01
CA PHE A 720 7.83 26.76 -11.80
C PHE A 720 8.85 27.66 -11.11
N VAL A 721 9.61 27.17 -10.13
CA VAL A 721 10.35 28.01 -9.15
C VAL A 721 11.79 28.21 -9.65
N ASP A 722 12.31 27.49 -10.69
CA ASP A 722 13.65 27.72 -11.24
C ASP A 722 13.56 27.88 -12.76
N LEU A 723 13.57 29.14 -13.08
CA LEU A 723 13.40 29.42 -14.54
C LEU A 723 14.71 29.16 -15.30
N ALA A 724 15.86 28.99 -14.55
CA ALA A 724 17.17 28.82 -15.22
C ALA A 724 17.43 27.35 -15.56
N GLU A 725 16.63 26.49 -14.86
CA GLU A 725 16.89 25.05 -15.08
C GLU A 725 16.36 24.61 -16.44
N LYS A 726 17.46 23.98 -16.98
CA LYS A 726 17.11 23.39 -18.30
C LYS A 726 17.25 21.86 -18.22
N GLY A 727 16.27 21.11 -18.20
CA GLY A 727 16.44 19.64 -18.12
C GLY A 727 16.03 18.95 -19.43
N GLY A 728 16.57 17.62 -19.47
CA GLY A 728 16.33 16.80 -20.69
C GLY A 728 15.16 15.82 -20.46
N ASP A 729 14.24 15.73 -21.31
CA ASP A 729 13.04 14.87 -21.29
C ASP A 729 13.39 13.44 -20.88
N GLU A 730 14.77 13.09 -20.85
CA GLU A 730 15.18 11.72 -20.49
C GLU A 730 15.08 11.49 -18.98
N VAL A 731 15.07 12.55 -18.32
CA VAL A 731 15.09 12.46 -16.85
C VAL A 731 13.66 12.45 -16.32
N THR A 732 12.71 12.95 -17.02
CA THR A 732 11.30 12.86 -16.59
C THR A 732 10.44 12.36 -17.77
N PRO A 733 10.53 11.12 -17.96
CA PRO A 733 9.99 10.58 -19.21
C PRO A 733 8.45 10.54 -19.19
N HIS A 734 7.93 10.88 -17.98
CA HIS A 734 6.45 10.71 -17.91
C HIS A 734 5.77 12.06 -17.74
N CYS A 735 6.52 13.13 -17.70
CA CYS A 735 5.96 14.49 -17.51
C CYS A 735 5.49 15.08 -18.84
N CYS A 736 4.34 15.80 -18.70
CA CYS A 736 3.78 16.32 -19.98
C CYS A 736 4.52 17.58 -20.40
N LEU A 737 5.27 18.24 -19.50
CA LEU A 737 6.00 19.47 -19.87
C LEU A 737 7.33 19.12 -20.56
N ALA A 738 7.24 19.01 -21.86
CA ALA A 738 8.46 18.67 -22.63
C ALA A 738 9.39 19.89 -22.71
N ALA A 739 10.74 19.61 -22.79
CA ALA A 739 11.78 20.67 -22.78
C ALA A 739 11.56 21.65 -23.93
N ASN A 740 11.13 21.08 -25.02
CA ASN A 740 10.95 21.94 -26.20
C ASN A 740 9.92 23.05 -25.95
N TRP A 741 8.88 22.90 -25.24
CA TRP A 741 7.90 23.99 -24.97
C TRP A 741 8.33 24.82 -23.75
N LEU A 742 8.60 24.22 -22.65
CA LEU A 742 8.87 24.97 -21.40
C LEU A 742 10.11 25.87 -21.56
N ASP A 743 11.25 25.36 -22.15
CA ASP A 743 12.48 26.20 -22.31
C ASP A 743 12.20 27.39 -23.24
N ASN A 744 11.38 27.12 -24.27
CA ASN A 744 11.08 28.24 -25.19
C ASN A 744 10.11 29.24 -24.55
N ALA A 745 9.15 28.75 -23.77
CA ALA A 745 8.23 29.68 -23.08
C ALA A 745 9.01 30.55 -22.09
N GLY A 746 9.93 29.94 -21.33
CA GLY A 746 10.77 30.73 -20.39
C GLY A 746 11.64 31.75 -21.12
N ALA A 747 12.24 31.31 -22.28
CA ALA A 747 13.11 32.24 -23.04
C ALA A 747 12.29 33.42 -23.60
N THR A 748 11.06 33.09 -24.09
CA THR A 748 10.22 34.17 -24.65
C THR A 748 9.79 35.12 -23.54
N TYR A 749 9.38 34.60 -22.45
CA TYR A 749 8.93 35.42 -21.30
C TYR A 749 10.03 36.37 -20.83
N LEU A 750 11.38 35.94 -20.97
CA LEU A 750 12.47 36.75 -20.39
C LEU A 750 13.24 37.46 -21.50
N ARG A 751 12.60 37.56 -22.63
CA ARG A 751 13.33 38.07 -23.82
C ARG A 751 13.69 39.55 -23.60
N SER A 752 12.89 40.32 -22.83
CA SER A 752 13.09 41.78 -22.67
C SER A 752 14.23 42.05 -21.68
N VAL A 753 14.81 40.96 -21.03
CA VAL A 753 15.90 41.19 -20.05
C VAL A 753 17.23 40.76 -20.70
N ASP A 754 17.99 41.83 -21.11
CA ASP A 754 19.28 41.56 -21.78
C ASP A 754 20.37 41.23 -20.74
N ASP A 755 20.16 40.15 -20.03
CA ASP A 755 21.07 39.63 -18.98
C ASP A 755 21.10 38.09 -19.08
N PRO A 756 22.30 37.61 -19.40
CA PRO A 756 22.45 36.17 -19.62
C PRO A 756 22.11 35.36 -18.36
N ASP A 757 21.95 36.20 -17.25
CA ASP A 757 21.60 35.49 -15.98
C ASP A 757 20.17 35.84 -15.55
N ALA A 758 19.43 36.38 -16.45
CA ALA A 758 18.07 36.86 -16.13
C ALA A 758 17.20 35.74 -15.57
N ALA A 759 17.24 34.57 -16.16
CA ALA A 759 16.44 33.42 -15.66
C ALA A 759 16.83 33.04 -14.23
N PHE A 760 18.13 33.12 -14.03
CA PHE A 760 18.59 32.84 -12.65
C PHE A 760 18.11 33.92 -11.69
N LYS A 761 18.14 35.16 -12.05
CA LYS A 761 17.84 36.28 -11.13
C LYS A 761 16.34 36.35 -10.86
N VAL A 762 15.52 35.92 -11.79
CA VAL A 762 14.06 36.09 -11.60
C VAL A 762 13.46 34.83 -10.97
N SER A 763 14.22 33.73 -10.93
CA SER A 763 13.71 32.48 -10.36
C SER A 763 13.61 32.59 -8.83
N PRO A 764 12.38 32.26 -8.37
CA PRO A 764 12.20 32.36 -6.91
C PRO A 764 13.13 31.42 -6.15
N ILE A 765 13.57 30.38 -6.79
CA ILE A 765 14.42 29.42 -6.05
C ILE A 765 15.75 30.06 -5.68
N ASN A 766 16.07 31.23 -6.45
CA ASN A 766 17.38 31.86 -6.19
C ASN A 766 17.20 33.06 -5.25
N LYS A 767 15.97 33.19 -4.76
CA LYS A 767 15.74 34.34 -3.86
C LYS A 767 15.57 33.85 -2.42
N ASP A 768 15.52 34.97 -1.57
CA ASP A 768 15.31 34.66 -0.15
C ASP A 768 13.84 34.26 0.11
N LEU A 769 13.70 33.02 0.88
CA LEU A 769 12.32 32.49 0.99
C LEU A 769 11.79 32.73 2.40
N LYS A 770 12.52 33.57 3.28
CA LYS A 770 12.09 33.81 4.67
C LYS A 770 10.91 34.80 4.69
N ASP A 771 10.02 34.61 5.67
CA ASP A 771 8.95 35.56 6.04
C ASP A 771 7.88 35.64 4.94
N LEU A 772 7.83 34.60 4.10
CA LEU A 772 6.67 34.51 3.18
C LEU A 772 5.43 34.01 3.93
N PRO A 773 4.20 34.36 3.43
CA PRO A 773 3.03 33.79 4.14
C PRO A 773 3.02 32.26 4.10
N PRO A 774 2.25 31.75 5.09
CA PRO A 774 2.16 30.28 4.99
C PRO A 774 1.87 29.82 3.56
N THR A 775 2.81 28.85 3.20
CA THR A 775 2.77 28.51 1.76
C THR A 775 2.65 27.00 1.59
N PHE A 776 1.66 26.65 0.76
CA PHE A 776 1.48 25.22 0.39
C PHE A 776 1.98 24.98 -1.04
N LEU A 777 2.94 23.83 -1.05
CA LEU A 777 3.45 23.42 -2.38
C LEU A 777 3.00 22.00 -2.71
N GLN A 778 2.64 21.95 -3.92
CA GLN A 778 2.26 20.57 -4.29
C GLN A 778 2.87 20.24 -5.67
N PHE A 779 3.56 18.95 -5.62
CA PHE A 779 4.14 18.49 -6.89
C PHE A 779 3.79 17.01 -7.12
N GLY A 780 3.59 16.71 -8.33
CA GLY A 780 3.63 15.27 -8.67
C GLY A 780 5.06 14.74 -8.82
N THR A 781 5.30 13.44 -8.47
CA THR A 781 6.70 12.92 -8.44
C THR A 781 7.17 12.59 -9.86
N LEU A 782 6.22 12.61 -10.79
CA LEU A 782 6.68 12.25 -12.16
C LEU A 782 6.81 13.51 -13.00
N GLU A 783 6.63 14.80 -12.29
CA GLU A 783 6.70 15.99 -13.17
C GLU A 783 8.13 16.57 -13.16
N ARG A 784 8.27 17.55 -14.05
CA ARG A 784 9.61 18.11 -14.32
C ARG A 784 10.07 18.99 -13.15
N PHE A 785 9.05 19.53 -12.48
CA PHE A 785 9.43 20.50 -11.43
C PHE A 785 9.64 19.80 -10.09
N TYR A 786 9.55 18.46 -10.22
CA TYR A 786 9.61 17.71 -8.95
C TYR A 786 10.93 17.97 -8.23
N LYS A 787 11.98 17.84 -9.06
CA LYS A 787 13.28 18.02 -8.37
C LYS A 787 13.49 19.47 -7.96
N GLN A 788 12.96 20.41 -8.79
CA GLN A 788 13.08 21.82 -8.33
C GLN A 788 12.27 22.06 -7.06
N GLY A 789 11.07 21.52 -7.10
CA GLY A 789 10.27 21.62 -5.85
C GLY A 789 11.00 21.08 -4.63
N LEU A 790 11.77 19.84 -4.81
CA LEU A 790 12.53 19.29 -3.65
C LEU A 790 13.66 20.22 -3.25
N ARG A 791 14.23 20.88 -4.42
CA ARG A 791 15.33 21.80 -4.10
C ARG A 791 14.79 23.09 -3.46
N PHE A 792 13.65 23.44 -3.97
CA PHE A 792 13.06 24.69 -3.44
C PHE A 792 12.67 24.49 -1.97
N LYS A 793 11.96 23.37 -1.70
CA LYS A 793 11.65 23.08 -0.30
C LYS A 793 12.91 22.89 0.54
N ALA A 794 13.89 22.20 -0.12
CA ALA A 794 15.18 22.00 0.62
C ALA A 794 15.83 23.36 0.92
N LYS A 795 15.67 24.22 -0.13
CA LYS A 795 16.26 25.56 0.13
C LYS A 795 15.47 26.26 1.24
N ALA A 796 14.16 26.26 1.23
CA ALA A 796 13.35 26.88 2.29
C ALA A 796 13.67 26.29 3.66
N ASP A 797 13.94 24.91 3.72
CA ASP A 797 14.30 24.27 5.02
C ASP A 797 15.68 24.74 5.48
N ALA A 798 16.49 24.89 4.33
CA ALA A 798 17.87 25.31 4.69
C ALA A 798 17.86 26.76 5.20
N GLN A 799 16.81 27.54 4.75
CA GLN A 799 16.75 28.95 5.20
C GLN A 799 15.90 29.06 6.46
N GLY A 800 15.53 27.95 7.08
CA GLY A 800 14.80 27.93 8.37
C GLY A 800 13.31 28.29 8.17
N VAL A 801 12.74 28.24 7.02
CA VAL A 801 11.31 28.50 6.77
C VAL A 801 10.46 27.30 7.22
N THR A 802 9.52 27.57 8.24
CA THR A 802 8.79 26.43 8.86
C THR A 802 7.32 26.44 8.41
N ASN A 803 7.00 27.49 7.70
CA ASN A 803 5.57 27.60 7.33
C ASN A 803 5.40 27.35 5.84
N MET A 804 6.13 26.42 5.27
CA MET A 804 5.98 26.00 3.86
C MET A 804 5.87 24.47 3.80
N GLU A 805 4.72 24.11 3.27
CA GLU A 805 4.47 22.65 3.26
C GLU A 805 4.52 22.11 1.81
N LEU A 806 5.21 20.89 1.76
CA LEU A 806 5.33 20.26 0.42
C LEU A 806 4.50 18.97 0.40
N ASP A 807 3.61 19.00 -0.52
CA ASP A 807 2.82 17.77 -0.76
C ASP A 807 3.19 17.15 -2.12
N LEU A 808 3.68 15.80 -1.90
CA LEU A 808 4.06 15.12 -3.16
C LEU A 808 3.02 14.05 -3.52
N LEU A 809 2.61 14.29 -4.64
CA LEU A 809 1.65 13.26 -5.13
C LEU A 809 2.39 12.17 -5.92
N GLU A 810 2.45 10.98 -5.17
CA GLU A 810 3.26 9.88 -5.73
C GLU A 810 2.70 9.42 -7.08
N ASN A 811 3.60 9.30 -8.03
CA ASN A 811 3.33 8.77 -9.38
C ASN A 811 2.33 9.67 -10.14
N MET A 812 2.28 10.96 -9.65
CA MET A 812 1.44 11.90 -10.42
C MET A 812 2.32 12.82 -11.26
N VAL A 813 1.68 13.34 -12.47
CA VAL A 813 2.47 14.18 -13.40
C VAL A 813 2.15 15.65 -13.12
N HIS A 814 2.55 16.56 -14.00
CA HIS A 814 2.53 18.01 -13.70
C HIS A 814 1.09 18.51 -13.55
N ASP A 815 0.77 19.17 -12.34
CA ASP A 815 -0.44 19.98 -12.06
C ASP A 815 -1.72 19.15 -12.28
N PRO A 816 -1.82 18.08 -11.60
CA PRO A 816 -3.00 17.21 -11.78
C PRO A 816 -4.30 17.90 -11.33
N VAL A 817 -4.13 19.07 -10.59
CA VAL A 817 -5.31 19.80 -10.03
C VAL A 817 -5.95 20.66 -11.12
N MET A 818 -5.21 20.81 -12.29
CA MET A 818 -5.74 21.57 -13.44
C MET A 818 -6.73 20.73 -14.24
N LEU A 819 -6.79 19.42 -13.96
CA LEU A 819 -7.70 18.57 -14.75
C LEU A 819 -8.96 18.28 -13.92
N PRO A 820 -10.14 18.20 -14.62
CA PRO A 820 -11.36 17.93 -13.88
C PRO A 820 -11.25 16.65 -13.03
N THR A 821 -11.94 16.61 -11.77
CA THR A 821 -11.87 15.50 -10.79
C THR A 821 -12.26 14.17 -11.44
N MET A 822 -12.94 14.31 -12.54
CA MET A 822 -13.36 13.08 -13.26
C MET A 822 -12.17 12.46 -14.01
N VAL A 823 -11.19 13.27 -14.28
CA VAL A 823 -10.01 12.81 -15.08
C VAL A 823 -8.81 12.64 -14.15
N SER A 824 -8.78 13.41 -13.06
CA SER A 824 -7.69 13.24 -12.07
C SER A 824 -8.30 13.10 -10.66
N PRO A 825 -8.52 11.80 -10.24
CA PRO A 825 -9.08 11.54 -8.90
C PRO A 825 -8.20 12.13 -7.80
N ALA A 826 -6.94 12.55 -8.17
CA ALA A 826 -5.97 13.11 -7.21
C ALA A 826 -6.25 14.60 -6.97
N ALA A 827 -7.24 15.22 -7.89
CA ALA A 827 -7.52 16.67 -7.84
C ALA A 827 -8.34 17.00 -6.58
N GLU A 828 -9.36 16.09 -6.24
CA GLU A 828 -10.17 16.34 -5.02
C GLU A 828 -9.35 16.06 -3.76
N GLY A 829 -8.58 14.86 -3.73
CA GLY A 829 -7.69 14.52 -2.59
C GLY A 829 -6.57 15.56 -2.41
N ALA A 830 -6.10 16.14 -3.49
CA ALA A 830 -4.96 17.10 -3.46
C ALA A 830 -5.41 18.47 -2.92
N ILE A 831 -6.72 18.91 -3.25
CA ILE A 831 -7.25 20.20 -2.78
C ILE A 831 -7.67 20.06 -1.31
N SER A 832 -8.26 18.81 -0.96
CA SER A 832 -8.56 18.51 0.45
C SER A 832 -7.30 18.46 1.31
N THR A 833 -6.18 17.88 0.70
CA THR A 833 -4.87 17.80 1.38
C THR A 833 -4.22 19.20 1.46
N ALA A 834 -4.33 20.07 0.31
CA ALA A 834 -3.80 21.45 0.27
C ALA A 834 -4.44 22.30 1.37
N PHE A 835 -5.74 22.00 1.68
CA PHE A 835 -6.42 22.78 2.73
C PHE A 835 -6.19 22.15 4.11
N PHE A 836 -6.14 20.73 4.10
CA PHE A 836 -5.71 20.04 5.35
C PHE A 836 -4.26 20.41 5.70
N VAL A 837 -3.36 20.49 4.69
CA VAL A 837 -1.90 20.71 4.88
C VAL A 837 -1.67 22.21 5.11
N LEU A 838 -2.47 23.21 4.42
CA LEU A 838 -2.38 24.66 4.72
C LEU A 838 -2.93 24.95 6.11
N LEU A 839 -3.95 24.02 6.55
CA LEU A 839 -4.57 24.16 7.89
C LEU A 839 -3.82 23.31 8.92
N ALA A 840 -3.05 22.14 8.41
CA ALA A 840 -2.19 21.24 9.22
C ALA A 840 -0.76 21.80 9.29
N VAL A 841 -0.31 22.67 8.20
CA VAL A 841 1.02 23.32 8.19
C VAL A 841 1.00 24.44 9.24
N LYS A 842 -0.27 25.07 9.65
CA LYS A 842 -0.31 25.95 10.84
C LYS A 842 -0.41 25.13 12.13
N LEU A 843 -0.92 23.79 11.92
CA LEU A 843 -1.05 22.89 13.09
C LEU A 843 0.14 21.92 13.14
N PHE A 844 0.80 21.52 11.84
CA PHE A 844 1.99 20.65 11.70
C PHE A 844 3.25 21.47 11.98
N MET A 845 3.32 22.93 11.63
CA MET A 845 4.45 23.78 12.06
C MET A 845 4.37 24.06 13.56
N ILE A 846 3.12 23.99 14.09
CA ILE A 846 3.01 24.15 15.55
C ILE A 846 3.28 22.80 16.24
N VAL A 847 2.97 21.72 15.51
CA VAL A 847 3.12 20.37 16.13
C VAL A 847 4.48 19.79 15.75
N LEU A 848 5.07 20.03 14.43
CA LEU A 848 6.41 19.61 13.95
C LEU A 848 7.48 20.51 14.60
N SER A 849 7.20 21.92 14.77
CA SER A 849 8.11 22.75 15.58
C SER A 849 8.15 22.28 17.04
N VAL A 850 7.02 21.73 17.41
CA VAL A 850 7.00 21.21 18.81
C VAL A 850 7.64 19.82 18.84
N VAL A 851 7.49 19.05 17.75
CA VAL A 851 8.02 17.66 17.74
C VAL A 851 9.50 17.69 17.32
N ILE A 852 9.95 18.53 16.28
CA ILE A 852 11.36 18.69 15.84
C ILE A 852 12.12 19.44 16.93
N ILE A 853 11.39 20.53 17.49
CA ILE A 853 12.00 21.17 18.68
C ILE A 853 12.13 20.15 19.82
N LEU A 854 11.08 19.30 19.86
CA LEU A 854 11.16 18.25 20.92
C LEU A 854 12.16 17.16 20.51
N LEU A 855 12.34 16.76 19.15
CA LEU A 855 13.27 15.71 18.69
C LEU A 855 14.69 16.28 18.59
N VAL A 856 14.81 17.60 18.18
CA VAL A 856 16.13 18.28 18.11
C VAL A 856 16.56 18.61 19.55
N ILE A 857 15.50 19.17 20.38
CA ILE A 857 15.79 19.31 21.84
C ILE A 857 16.13 17.94 22.44
N ALA A 858 15.30 16.89 22.04
CA ALA A 858 15.60 15.50 22.51
C ALA A 858 16.95 15.03 21.98
N TYR A 859 17.29 15.28 20.68
CA TYR A 859 18.59 14.90 20.07
C TYR A 859 19.71 15.77 20.65
N VAL A 860 19.44 17.19 20.75
CA VAL A 860 20.48 18.07 21.32
C VAL A 860 20.66 17.71 22.80
N LEU A 861 19.48 17.48 23.51
CA LEU A 861 19.58 17.04 24.91
C LEU A 861 20.29 15.69 25.01
N LEU A 862 19.93 14.70 24.09
CA LEU A 862 20.58 13.36 24.10
C LEU A 862 22.05 13.48 23.67
N PHE A 863 22.30 14.31 22.62
CA PHE A 863 23.68 14.58 22.14
C PHE A 863 24.44 15.42 23.17
N ALA A 864 23.77 16.55 23.73
CA ALA A 864 24.40 17.33 24.82
C ALA A 864 24.57 16.45 26.06
N GLY A 865 23.45 15.63 26.41
CA GLY A 865 23.60 14.62 27.49
C GLY A 865 24.78 13.68 27.25
N PHE A 866 24.90 13.21 26.04
CA PHE A 866 26.03 12.31 25.72
C PHE A 866 27.35 13.06 25.79
N CYS A 867 27.37 14.31 25.19
CA CYS A 867 28.61 15.12 25.23
C CYS A 867 28.92 15.52 26.68
N TYR A 868 27.83 15.87 27.49
CA TYR A 868 28.03 16.15 28.94
C TYR A 868 28.51 14.88 29.67
N ALA A 869 27.88 13.76 29.40
CA ALA A 869 28.30 12.51 30.05
C ALA A 869 29.70 12.07 29.59
N ALA A 870 30.05 12.46 28.32
CA ALA A 870 31.32 11.96 27.73
C ALA A 870 32.45 12.96 28.00
N TYR A 871 32.06 14.25 28.52
CA TYR A 871 33.02 15.36 28.70
C TYR A 871 34.08 14.99 29.75
N PRO A 872 33.74 14.22 30.75
CA PRO A 872 34.81 13.94 31.72
C PRO A 872 35.83 12.93 31.18
N PHE A 873 35.50 12.39 29.96
CA PHE A 873 36.39 11.29 29.48
C PHE A 873 37.19 11.78 28.28
N ALA A 874 36.94 13.04 27.84
CA ALA A 874 37.58 13.47 26.58
C ALA A 874 38.86 14.27 26.91
N THR A 875 39.99 13.79 26.46
CA THR A 875 41.30 14.46 26.65
C THR A 875 41.42 15.68 25.73
N SER A 876 40.29 15.88 24.80
CA SER A 876 40.29 16.99 23.84
C SER A 876 38.84 17.33 23.45
N PHE A 877 38.64 18.59 23.24
CA PHE A 877 37.30 19.13 22.89
C PHE A 877 36.80 18.56 21.56
N VAL A 878 37.74 17.81 20.82
CA VAL A 878 37.32 17.31 19.49
C VAL A 878 36.97 15.82 19.60
N LEU A 879 37.41 15.22 20.54
CA LEU A 879 37.31 13.76 20.67
C LEU A 879 35.86 13.35 20.98
N VAL A 880 35.12 14.21 21.64
CA VAL A 880 33.74 13.87 22.05
C VAL A 880 32.80 13.96 20.85
N PRO A 881 32.92 14.96 20.05
CA PRO A 881 32.10 15.01 18.83
C PRO A 881 32.52 13.94 17.81
N TYR A 882 33.79 13.66 17.78
CA TYR A 882 34.29 12.57 16.91
C TYR A 882 33.70 11.22 17.31
N ILE A 883 33.65 10.87 18.59
CA ILE A 883 33.08 9.60 19.09
C ILE A 883 31.57 9.58 18.83
N ALA A 884 30.93 10.77 18.97
CA ALA A 884 29.46 10.86 18.73
C ALA A 884 29.15 10.61 17.25
N ILE A 885 30.01 11.08 16.42
CA ILE A 885 29.78 10.88 14.96
C ILE A 885 30.03 9.41 14.61
N LYS A 886 31.02 8.82 15.11
CA LYS A 886 31.30 7.38 14.83
C LYS A 886 30.16 6.50 15.35
N MET A 887 29.58 6.83 16.51
CA MET A 887 28.45 6.04 17.06
C MET A 887 27.22 6.20 16.16
N GLN A 888 27.19 7.38 15.56
CA GLN A 888 26.06 7.63 14.64
C GLN A 888 26.20 6.80 13.35
N VAL A 889 27.41 6.75 12.91
CA VAL A 889 27.66 5.96 11.68
C VAL A 889 27.39 4.48 11.97
N LYS A 890 27.76 4.08 13.15
CA LYS A 890 27.52 2.67 13.50
C LYS A 890 26.01 2.40 13.66
N LEU A 891 25.26 3.35 14.24
CA LEU A 891 23.79 3.18 14.37
C LEU A 891 23.14 3.10 12.99
N ILE A 892 23.68 3.91 12.12
CA ILE A 892 23.12 3.90 10.75
C ILE A 892 23.44 2.57 10.06
N SER A 893 24.65 2.18 10.30
CA SER A 893 25.02 0.89 9.67
C SER A 893 24.18 -0.26 10.25
N LEU A 894 23.91 -0.20 11.53
CA LEU A 894 23.11 -1.26 12.17
C LEU A 894 21.67 -1.23 11.62
N LEU A 895 21.12 -0.03 11.44
CA LEU A 895 19.75 0.06 10.92
C LEU A 895 19.69 -0.40 9.46
N ALA A 896 20.76 -0.12 8.76
CA ALA A 896 20.84 -0.61 7.37
C ALA A 896 20.91 -2.14 7.32
N ALA A 897 21.73 -2.66 8.28
CA ALA A 897 21.82 -4.15 8.30
C ALA A 897 20.46 -4.76 8.72
N TYR A 898 19.78 -4.09 9.65
CA TYR A 898 18.43 -4.56 10.06
C TYR A 898 17.47 -4.54 8.87
N VAL A 899 17.57 -3.53 8.03
CA VAL A 899 16.71 -3.43 6.84
C VAL A 899 17.12 -4.49 5.81
N ALA A 900 18.39 -4.70 5.74
CA ALA A 900 18.86 -5.70 4.76
C ALA A 900 18.42 -7.11 5.15
N ARG A 901 18.16 -7.25 6.43
CA ARG A 901 17.72 -8.61 6.86
C ARG A 901 16.19 -8.71 6.82
N GLY A 902 15.46 -7.62 6.10
CA GLY A 902 13.98 -7.66 5.98
C GLY A 902 13.30 -7.28 7.30
N PHE A 903 13.97 -6.30 8.11
CA PHE A 903 13.42 -5.80 9.37
C PHE A 903 13.33 -6.90 10.43
N LYS A 904 14.28 -7.76 10.35
CA LYS A 904 14.37 -8.83 11.37
C LYS A 904 15.68 -8.66 12.17
N PRO A 905 15.53 -8.81 13.56
CA PRO A 905 16.74 -8.68 14.37
C PRO A 905 17.72 -9.84 14.13
N THR A 906 18.93 -9.63 14.74
CA THR A 906 20.02 -10.61 14.51
C THR A 906 19.64 -11.98 15.10
N PHE A 907 19.01 -11.96 16.25
CA PHE A 907 18.50 -13.22 16.85
C PHE A 907 16.99 -13.10 17.07
N PRO A 908 16.29 -14.16 16.96
CA PRO A 908 14.82 -14.13 17.06
C PRO A 908 14.34 -13.62 18.43
N GLU A 909 15.22 -13.88 19.44
CA GLU A 909 14.80 -13.49 20.80
C GLU A 909 14.97 -11.98 20.99
N TRP A 910 15.65 -11.28 19.92
CA TRP A 910 15.98 -9.85 20.13
C TRP A 910 14.89 -8.99 19.49
N THR A 911 14.82 -7.75 20.14
CA THR A 911 14.09 -6.63 19.46
C THR A 911 15.10 -5.64 18.88
N LEU A 912 14.57 -4.78 17.97
CA LEU A 912 15.52 -3.78 17.39
C LEU A 912 16.11 -2.90 18.50
N VAL A 913 15.27 -2.55 19.46
CA VAL A 913 15.78 -1.70 20.56
C VAL A 913 16.87 -2.45 21.34
N TYR A 914 16.67 -3.65 21.65
CA TYR A 914 17.68 -4.46 22.35
C TYR A 914 18.96 -4.62 21.52
N GLU A 915 18.84 -4.80 20.24
CA GLU A 915 20.02 -4.96 19.36
C GLU A 915 20.82 -3.65 19.30
N ILE A 916 20.08 -2.53 19.20
CA ILE A 916 20.80 -1.24 19.11
C ILE A 916 21.51 -0.97 20.44
N THR A 917 20.82 -1.25 21.57
CA THR A 917 21.42 -1.02 22.89
C THR A 917 22.69 -1.86 23.07
N ILE A 918 22.65 -3.13 22.69
CA ILE A 918 23.83 -4.01 22.89
C ILE A 918 24.96 -3.58 21.96
N ALA A 919 24.58 -3.15 20.80
CA ALA A 919 25.64 -2.76 19.84
C ALA A 919 26.34 -1.48 20.31
N MET A 920 25.49 -0.58 20.79
CA MET A 920 26.09 0.70 21.20
C MET A 920 26.94 0.52 22.44
N MET A 921 26.45 -0.22 23.41
CA MET A 921 27.24 -0.46 24.64
C MET A 921 28.53 -1.23 24.31
N ARG A 922 28.35 -2.18 23.49
CA ARG A 922 29.59 -2.94 23.17
C ARG A 922 30.60 -2.02 22.46
N TYR A 923 30.12 -1.26 21.55
CA TYR A 923 31.05 -0.36 20.82
C TYR A 923 31.81 0.54 21.80
N THR A 924 31.06 1.03 22.78
CA THR A 924 31.71 1.91 23.77
C THR A 924 32.78 1.15 24.57
N PHE A 925 32.46 0.00 24.97
CA PHE A 925 33.41 -0.74 25.81
C PHE A 925 34.57 -1.30 24.98
N LEU A 926 34.29 -1.54 23.72
CA LEU A 926 35.38 -2.06 22.86
C LEU A 926 36.41 -0.97 22.60
N ASP A 927 36.02 0.26 22.40
CA ASP A 927 36.97 1.29 21.91
C ASP A 927 37.47 2.15 23.07
N TYR A 928 36.52 2.09 24.11
CA TYR A 928 36.96 3.06 25.14
C TYR A 928 36.97 2.40 26.52
N GLY A 929 36.91 1.21 26.63
CA GLY A 929 36.86 0.45 27.90
C GLY A 929 38.04 0.78 28.81
N HIS A 930 39.26 0.96 28.28
CA HIS A 930 40.46 1.22 29.12
C HIS A 930 40.35 2.59 29.79
N ILE A 931 39.53 3.49 29.10
CA ILE A 931 39.35 4.84 29.70
C ILE A 931 38.27 4.77 30.79
N VAL A 932 37.32 3.92 30.58
CA VAL A 932 36.15 3.91 31.48
C VAL A 932 36.45 3.02 32.71
N ALA A 933 37.48 2.25 32.71
CA ALA A 933 37.70 1.24 33.77
C ALA A 933 38.94 1.60 34.57
N ASP A 934 39.61 2.79 34.40
CA ASP A 934 40.84 3.12 35.14
C ASP A 934 40.68 4.48 35.83
N VAL A 935 41.45 5.59 35.51
CA VAL A 935 41.45 6.81 36.36
C VAL A 935 40.13 7.56 36.16
N ASN A 936 39.32 7.14 35.18
CA ASN A 936 38.14 7.99 34.95
C ASN A 936 36.85 7.23 35.31
N ALA A 937 37.03 6.12 35.97
CA ALA A 937 35.85 5.26 36.25
C ALA A 937 34.86 6.01 37.16
N HIS A 938 35.38 6.83 38.09
CA HIS A 938 34.47 7.50 39.04
C HIS A 938 33.59 8.53 38.33
N ARG A 939 33.96 8.90 37.13
CA ARG A 939 33.18 9.93 36.41
C ARG A 939 31.93 9.32 35.77
N LEU A 940 31.83 7.97 35.72
CA LEU A 940 30.65 7.33 35.09
C LEU A 940 29.60 7.03 36.15
N ARG A 941 29.86 7.27 37.43
CA ARG A 941 28.91 6.88 38.50
C ARG A 941 27.75 7.88 38.59
N PRO A 942 27.99 9.20 38.52
CA PRO A 942 26.89 10.19 38.66
C PRO A 942 25.84 10.02 37.55
N PRO A 943 26.29 9.80 36.31
CA PRO A 943 25.23 9.63 35.30
C PRO A 943 24.36 8.39 35.61
N PHE A 944 24.85 7.33 36.10
CA PHE A 944 24.03 6.15 36.45
C PHE A 944 23.09 6.47 37.63
N GLU A 945 23.58 7.27 38.58
CA GLU A 945 22.72 7.66 39.72
C GLU A 945 21.56 8.54 39.24
N VAL A 946 21.84 9.45 38.37
CA VAL A 946 20.79 10.34 37.86
C VAL A 946 19.73 9.53 37.11
N HIS A 947 20.25 8.64 36.26
CA HIS A 947 19.26 7.78 35.56
C HIS A 947 18.41 6.99 36.58
N GLY A 948 18.98 6.41 37.56
CA GLY A 948 18.25 5.62 38.59
C GLY A 948 17.23 6.50 39.32
N LYS A 949 17.56 7.75 39.64
CA LYS A 949 16.60 8.63 40.35
C LYS A 949 15.42 8.98 39.45
N PHE A 950 15.75 9.07 38.18
CA PHE A 950 14.69 9.42 37.22
C PHE A 950 13.64 8.33 37.14
N VAL A 951 14.02 7.09 37.30
CA VAL A 951 12.99 6.04 37.07
C VAL A 951 12.52 5.52 38.43
N LEU A 952 13.05 5.90 39.56
CA LEU A 952 12.80 5.34 40.90
C LEU A 952 11.32 5.55 41.29
N LYS A 953 10.82 6.76 41.04
CA LYS A 953 9.45 7.04 41.53
C LYS A 953 8.41 6.27 40.71
N SER A 954 8.59 6.44 39.39
CA SER A 954 7.56 5.81 38.54
C SER A 954 7.59 4.28 38.66
N ASN A 955 8.74 3.74 38.75
CA ASN A 955 8.81 2.28 38.86
C ASN A 955 8.33 1.80 40.25
N SER A 956 8.65 2.58 41.28
CA SER A 956 8.17 2.19 42.62
C SER A 956 6.64 2.25 42.69
N HIS A 957 6.11 3.22 42.02
CA HIS A 957 4.63 3.30 41.97
C HIS A 957 4.04 2.09 41.25
N LYS A 958 4.65 1.76 40.16
CA LYS A 958 4.13 0.61 39.38
C LYS A 958 4.17 -0.68 40.20
N HIS A 959 5.06 -0.73 41.09
CA HIS A 959 5.20 -2.02 41.78
C HIS A 959 4.79 -1.88 43.25
N GLY A 960 4.27 -0.67 43.57
CA GLY A 960 3.69 -0.46 44.91
C GLY A 960 4.76 -0.45 46.01
N THR A 961 5.98 -0.05 45.74
CA THR A 961 7.00 0.05 46.80
C THR A 961 7.21 1.52 47.16
N VAL A 962 7.82 1.70 48.49
CA VAL A 962 8.08 3.06 48.95
C VAL A 962 9.60 3.25 49.14
N PRO A 963 10.16 4.15 48.17
CA PRO A 963 11.62 4.39 48.31
C PRO A 963 11.95 5.16 49.59
N GLU A 964 13.03 4.61 50.30
CA GLU A 964 13.44 5.25 51.56
C GLU A 964 14.98 5.27 51.62
N LYS A 965 15.47 6.57 51.78
CA LYS A 965 16.95 6.72 51.86
C LYS A 965 17.47 6.20 53.20
N LEU A 966 18.63 5.45 53.08
CA LEU A 966 19.30 4.98 54.30
C LEU A 966 20.78 5.39 54.25
N VAL A 967 21.17 6.19 55.31
CA VAL A 967 22.60 6.51 55.43
C VAL A 967 23.24 5.63 56.50
N ALA A 968 24.06 4.69 55.98
CA ALA A 968 24.77 3.78 56.91
C ALA A 968 26.17 3.48 56.34
N ASN A 969 27.10 3.28 57.36
CA ASN A 969 28.54 3.03 57.08
C ASN A 969 29.11 4.08 56.13
N GLY A 970 28.58 5.30 56.42
CA GLY A 970 29.14 6.51 55.75
C GLY A 970 28.68 6.60 54.29
N MET A 971 27.67 5.78 53.90
CA MET A 971 27.23 5.80 52.48
C MET A 971 25.70 5.86 52.43
N GLU A 972 25.27 6.33 51.41
CA GLU A 972 23.82 6.35 51.20
C GLU A 972 23.36 5.12 50.39
N HIS A 973 22.24 4.57 50.98
CA HIS A 973 21.61 3.39 50.35
C HIS A 973 20.14 3.70 50.05
N MET A 974 19.49 2.69 49.31
CA MET A 974 18.07 3.01 49.00
C MET A 974 17.18 1.80 49.28
N TRP A 975 16.19 2.09 50.19
CA TRP A 975 15.17 1.04 50.45
C TRP A 975 14.03 1.17 49.44
N LEU A 976 13.64 0.04 48.97
CA LEU A 976 12.29 -0.05 48.36
C LEU A 976 11.37 -0.92 49.23
N ARG A 977 10.44 -0.08 49.95
CA ARG A 977 9.72 -0.77 51.05
C ARG A 977 8.31 -1.16 50.58
N ASP A 978 7.97 -2.22 51.17
CA ASP A 978 6.54 -2.55 51.05
C ASP A 978 5.73 -1.68 52.03
N PRO A 979 4.75 -1.03 51.51
CA PRO A 979 4.06 -0.05 52.37
C PRO A 979 3.25 -0.73 53.48
N VAL A 980 2.92 -2.00 53.13
CA VAL A 980 2.11 -2.69 54.16
C VAL A 980 2.94 -3.79 54.82
N LYS A 981 3.04 -3.57 56.06
CA LYS A 981 3.78 -4.65 56.78
C LYS A 981 2.86 -5.87 57.00
N LYS A 982 3.39 -6.92 56.46
CA LYS A 982 2.54 -8.14 56.53
C LYS A 982 3.10 -9.09 57.59
N GLN A 983 2.30 -10.13 57.74
CA GLN A 983 2.63 -11.08 58.85
C GLN A 983 4.10 -11.52 58.77
N HIS A 984 4.55 -11.74 57.61
CA HIS A 984 5.97 -12.11 57.44
C HIS A 984 6.72 -11.01 56.68
N ARG A 985 8.03 -10.85 57.22
CA ARG A 985 8.84 -9.81 56.54
C ARG A 985 10.12 -10.44 55.98
N VAL A 986 10.39 -10.07 54.69
CA VAL A 986 11.63 -10.55 54.03
C VAL A 986 12.38 -9.33 53.50
N VAL A 987 13.84 -9.49 53.79
CA VAL A 987 14.67 -8.37 53.26
C VAL A 987 15.63 -8.93 52.20
N VAL A 988 15.51 -8.21 51.01
CA VAL A 988 16.49 -8.54 49.97
C VAL A 988 17.52 -7.41 49.88
N ILE A 989 18.84 -7.84 50.11
CA ILE A 989 19.90 -6.83 49.92
C ILE A 989 20.58 -7.07 48.56
N HIS A 990 20.39 -6.02 47.72
CA HIS A 990 20.93 -6.18 46.35
C HIS A 990 22.22 -5.35 46.20
N TYR A 991 23.29 -6.10 45.77
CA TYR A 991 24.56 -5.41 45.45
C TYR A 991 24.70 -5.24 43.93
N HIS A 992 24.87 -3.95 43.51
CA HIS A 992 24.81 -3.68 42.05
C HIS A 992 26.15 -4.05 41.38
N GLY A 993 26.01 -4.34 40.01
CA GLY A 993 27.21 -4.63 39.19
C GLY A 993 27.92 -3.36 38.75
N GLY A 994 28.84 -3.46 37.81
CA GLY A 994 29.60 -2.27 37.33
C GLY A 994 31.10 -2.52 37.36
N GLY A 995 31.45 -3.79 37.49
CA GLY A 995 32.87 -4.19 37.35
C GLY A 995 33.72 -3.66 38.52
N TYR A 996 33.12 -3.28 39.62
CA TYR A 996 33.82 -2.79 40.82
C TYR A 996 34.24 -1.32 40.64
N CYS A 997 34.01 -0.86 39.44
CA CYS A 997 34.68 0.44 39.16
C CYS A 997 33.62 1.50 38.86
N ILE A 998 32.43 0.86 38.26
CA ILE A 998 31.50 1.90 37.75
C ILE A 998 30.10 1.56 38.27
N SER A 999 29.10 2.54 38.09
CA SER A 999 27.65 2.37 38.25
C SER A 999 27.19 2.94 39.60
N ASP A 1000 25.84 2.83 39.76
CA ASP A 1000 25.17 3.26 40.99
C ASP A 1000 24.04 2.28 41.34
N PRO A 1001 23.83 2.14 42.77
CA PRO A 1001 22.80 1.15 43.17
C PRO A 1001 21.44 1.46 42.55
N LEU A 1002 21.19 2.70 42.24
CA LEU A 1002 19.86 3.06 41.74
C LEU A 1002 19.67 2.58 40.29
N GLN A 1003 20.69 2.20 39.68
CA GLN A 1003 20.54 1.66 38.30
C GLN A 1003 19.73 0.36 38.30
N ASP A 1004 19.62 -0.26 39.39
CA ASP A 1004 18.96 -1.58 39.42
C ASP A 1004 17.60 -1.46 40.11
N VAL A 1005 16.99 -0.31 40.04
CA VAL A 1005 15.69 -0.08 40.74
C VAL A 1005 14.62 -0.99 40.11
N GLU A 1006 14.64 -1.05 38.78
CA GLU A 1006 13.60 -1.92 38.18
C GLU A 1006 13.82 -3.40 38.55
N LEU A 1007 15.05 -3.85 38.49
CA LEU A 1007 15.30 -5.22 38.97
C LEU A 1007 14.81 -5.39 40.42
N ALA A 1008 15.11 -4.43 41.29
CA ALA A 1008 14.71 -4.53 42.71
C ALA A 1008 13.18 -4.55 42.85
N ASN A 1009 12.54 -3.70 42.11
CA ASN A 1009 11.07 -3.65 42.23
C ASN A 1009 10.42 -4.91 41.64
N GLN A 1010 10.99 -5.35 40.57
CA GLN A 1010 10.44 -6.64 40.04
C GLN A 1010 10.68 -7.79 41.03
N THR A 1011 11.83 -7.76 41.60
CA THR A 1011 12.07 -8.81 42.61
C THR A 1011 11.06 -8.69 43.76
N HIS A 1012 10.82 -7.43 44.17
CA HIS A 1012 9.79 -7.23 45.21
C HIS A 1012 8.46 -7.83 44.79
N THR A 1013 7.98 -7.51 43.64
CA THR A 1013 6.62 -7.89 43.23
C THR A 1013 6.55 -9.38 42.90
N LYS A 1014 7.52 -9.86 42.20
CA LYS A 1014 7.42 -11.28 41.77
C LYS A 1014 7.60 -12.23 42.96
N LEU A 1015 8.54 -11.86 43.75
CA LEU A 1015 8.73 -12.76 44.92
C LEU A 1015 7.50 -12.73 45.82
N GLN A 1016 6.97 -11.54 46.00
CA GLN A 1016 5.72 -11.47 46.80
C GLN A 1016 4.61 -12.30 46.15
N GLN A 1017 4.47 -12.12 44.86
CA GLN A 1017 3.43 -12.85 44.13
C GLN A 1017 3.64 -14.38 44.21
N ILE A 1018 4.80 -14.82 44.04
CA ILE A 1018 5.06 -16.29 44.04
C ILE A 1018 4.83 -16.85 45.46
N LEU A 1019 5.26 -16.14 46.49
CA LEU A 1019 5.05 -16.65 47.86
C LEU A 1019 3.55 -16.69 48.18
N LYS A 1020 2.87 -15.67 47.67
CA LYS A 1020 1.41 -15.66 47.96
C LYS A 1020 0.70 -16.75 47.15
N GLU A 1021 0.96 -16.81 45.89
CA GLU A 1021 0.14 -17.67 45.01
C GLU A 1021 0.57 -19.14 45.12
N LYS A 1022 1.82 -19.35 45.23
CA LYS A 1022 2.26 -20.77 45.19
C LYS A 1022 2.39 -21.33 46.62
N TYR A 1023 2.76 -20.51 47.55
CA TYR A 1023 3.03 -21.11 48.90
C TYR A 1023 2.05 -20.54 49.92
N GLN A 1024 1.09 -19.65 49.46
CA GLN A 1024 0.00 -19.08 50.30
C GLN A 1024 0.57 -18.37 51.53
N LEU A 1025 1.69 -17.78 51.36
CA LEU A 1025 2.31 -16.99 52.44
C LEU A 1025 2.26 -15.51 52.07
N ASP A 1026 1.73 -14.78 53.06
CA ASP A 1026 1.60 -13.32 52.81
C ASP A 1026 2.77 -12.58 53.49
N ALA A 1027 3.73 -12.23 52.66
CA ALA A 1027 4.95 -11.62 53.25
C ALA A 1027 5.22 -10.26 52.61
N SER A 1028 5.67 -9.37 53.52
CA SER A 1028 6.18 -8.11 52.95
C SER A 1028 7.64 -8.27 52.51
N ILE A 1029 7.86 -7.74 51.21
CA ILE A 1029 9.24 -7.87 50.69
C ILE A 1029 9.83 -6.47 50.54
N ASP A 1030 10.99 -6.30 51.41
CA ASP A 1030 11.76 -5.06 51.24
C ASP A 1030 13.10 -5.32 50.52
N VAL A 1031 13.29 -4.45 49.55
CA VAL A 1031 14.58 -4.65 48.82
C VAL A 1031 15.46 -3.42 49.07
N LEU A 1032 16.76 -3.79 49.62
CA LEU A 1032 17.74 -2.70 49.81
C LEU A 1032 18.76 -2.68 48.66
N LEU A 1033 18.69 -1.57 47.94
CA LEU A 1033 19.80 -1.36 46.97
C LEU A 1033 21.03 -0.79 47.69
N ALA A 1034 22.07 -1.72 47.93
CA ALA A 1034 23.21 -1.33 48.79
C ALA A 1034 24.33 -0.71 47.94
N ASN A 1035 24.76 0.47 48.44
CA ASN A 1035 25.92 1.13 47.81
C ASN A 1035 27.26 0.67 48.43
N TYR A 1036 28.36 0.67 47.59
CA TYR A 1036 29.69 0.35 48.14
C TYR A 1036 30.75 1.20 47.44
N ARG A 1037 31.86 1.30 48.15
CA ARG A 1037 32.94 2.12 47.57
C ARG A 1037 33.67 1.36 46.45
N MET A 1038 34.11 2.09 45.37
CA MET A 1038 34.52 1.38 44.14
C MET A 1038 35.92 1.84 43.72
N ALA A 1039 36.64 1.01 42.98
CA ALA A 1039 37.93 1.37 42.33
C ALA A 1039 37.73 2.43 41.24
N PRO A 1040 38.75 3.23 41.06
CA PRO A 1040 40.14 3.10 41.53
C PRO A 1040 40.36 3.78 42.88
N GLN A 1041 39.41 4.41 43.45
CA GLN A 1041 39.65 5.18 44.70
C GLN A 1041 39.76 4.23 45.89
N PHE A 1042 38.97 3.23 45.69
CA PHE A 1042 39.03 2.24 46.78
C PHE A 1042 39.19 0.83 46.18
N LEU A 1043 40.39 0.33 46.35
CA LEU A 1043 40.76 -0.94 45.70
C LEU A 1043 40.34 -2.13 46.56
N TYR A 1044 40.46 -3.19 46.04
CA TYR A 1044 40.16 -4.41 46.81
C TYR A 1044 40.88 -4.39 48.18
N PRO A 1045 40.14 -4.74 49.24
CA PRO A 1045 38.81 -5.38 49.36
C PRO A 1045 37.76 -4.42 49.89
N THR A 1046 37.96 -3.27 49.70
CA THR A 1046 37.10 -2.25 50.32
C THR A 1046 35.62 -2.50 49.99
N ALA A 1047 35.27 -2.58 48.69
CA ALA A 1047 33.86 -2.79 48.32
C ALA A 1047 33.29 -4.03 49.03
N LEU A 1048 34.08 -5.09 49.05
CA LEU A 1048 33.61 -6.31 49.74
C LEU A 1048 33.34 -6.03 51.23
N ASN A 1049 34.19 -5.26 51.89
CA ASN A 1049 33.98 -4.94 53.31
C ASN A 1049 32.75 -4.05 53.50
N ASP A 1050 32.55 -3.15 52.59
CA ASP A 1050 31.36 -2.28 52.72
C ASP A 1050 30.07 -3.09 52.61
N CYS A 1051 30.02 -4.02 51.64
CA CYS A 1051 28.80 -4.84 51.52
C CYS A 1051 28.58 -5.68 52.78
N PHE A 1052 29.65 -6.15 53.35
CA PHE A 1052 29.50 -6.93 54.60
C PHE A 1052 29.01 -6.02 55.73
N ASP A 1053 29.59 -4.81 55.86
CA ASP A 1053 29.21 -3.89 56.96
C ASP A 1053 27.73 -3.51 56.85
N ILE A 1054 27.27 -3.26 55.65
CA ILE A 1054 25.86 -2.83 55.54
C ILE A 1054 24.93 -4.00 55.90
N TYR A 1055 25.29 -5.25 55.56
CA TYR A 1055 24.49 -6.42 55.97
C TYR A 1055 24.40 -6.50 57.50
N GLN A 1056 25.53 -6.30 58.15
CA GLN A 1056 25.48 -6.34 59.62
C GLN A 1056 24.61 -5.21 60.18
N TYR A 1057 24.78 -4.12 59.54
CA TYR A 1057 23.96 -2.98 59.97
C TYR A 1057 22.46 -3.28 59.81
N VAL A 1058 22.03 -3.85 58.69
CA VAL A 1058 20.60 -4.14 58.45
C VAL A 1058 20.10 -5.19 59.46
N LEU A 1059 20.92 -6.17 59.78
CA LEU A 1059 20.46 -7.17 60.77
C LEU A 1059 20.22 -6.52 62.13
N LYS A 1060 21.12 -5.67 62.45
CA LYS A 1060 21.04 -5.09 63.80
C LYS A 1060 19.94 -4.01 63.84
N HIS A 1061 19.88 -3.13 62.84
CA HIS A 1061 19.01 -1.95 62.98
C HIS A 1061 17.59 -2.26 62.51
N GLU A 1062 17.50 -3.24 61.57
CA GLU A 1062 16.13 -3.60 61.13
C GLU A 1062 15.58 -4.75 61.96
N ASN A 1063 16.41 -5.12 62.95
CA ASN A 1063 16.04 -6.25 63.81
C ASN A 1063 15.44 -7.40 63.00
N ILE A 1064 16.21 -7.85 62.00
CA ILE A 1064 15.72 -8.96 61.15
C ILE A 1064 16.71 -10.12 61.24
N SER A 1065 16.10 -11.36 61.31
CA SER A 1065 16.97 -12.56 61.39
C SER A 1065 17.60 -12.87 60.02
N PRO A 1066 18.90 -13.39 60.11
CA PRO A 1066 19.60 -13.67 58.84
C PRO A 1066 18.83 -14.65 57.95
N ASP A 1067 17.94 -15.51 58.49
CA ASP A 1067 17.22 -16.50 57.65
C ASP A 1067 16.01 -15.85 56.97
N HIS A 1068 15.83 -14.50 57.16
CA HIS A 1068 14.80 -13.76 56.40
C HIS A 1068 15.45 -12.80 55.40
N VAL A 1069 16.77 -13.03 55.22
CA VAL A 1069 17.45 -12.10 54.30
C VAL A 1069 17.95 -12.90 53.09
N VAL A 1070 17.72 -12.24 51.89
CA VAL A 1070 18.27 -12.81 50.65
C VAL A 1070 19.31 -11.84 50.07
N PHE A 1071 20.48 -12.52 49.84
CA PHE A 1071 21.42 -11.70 49.04
C PHE A 1071 21.06 -11.74 47.56
N SER A 1072 21.26 -10.54 46.99
CA SER A 1072 21.05 -10.46 45.52
C SER A 1072 22.09 -9.53 44.90
N GLY A 1073 22.58 -10.01 43.69
CA GLY A 1073 23.58 -9.15 43.02
C GLY A 1073 23.71 -9.55 41.54
N ASP A 1074 24.21 -8.51 40.69
CA ASP A 1074 24.50 -8.84 39.28
C ASP A 1074 25.97 -8.51 38.97
N SER A 1075 26.52 -9.31 38.12
CA SER A 1075 27.94 -9.14 37.71
C SER A 1075 28.87 -9.01 38.91
N ALA A 1076 29.62 -7.91 39.14
CA ALA A 1076 30.54 -7.80 40.30
C ALA A 1076 29.77 -7.89 41.61
N GLY A 1077 28.58 -7.33 41.67
CA GLY A 1077 27.73 -7.44 42.88
C GLY A 1077 27.36 -8.89 43.22
N ALA A 1078 27.07 -9.60 42.13
CA ALA A 1078 26.78 -11.04 42.36
C ALA A 1078 28.01 -11.77 42.89
N GLU A 1079 29.09 -11.39 42.36
CA GLU A 1079 30.33 -11.99 42.89
C GLU A 1079 30.51 -11.64 44.38
N MET A 1080 30.24 -10.36 44.83
CA MET A 1080 30.41 -9.97 46.24
C MET A 1080 29.36 -10.64 47.13
N SER A 1081 28.16 -10.81 46.57
CA SER A 1081 27.17 -11.58 47.34
C SER A 1081 27.67 -12.98 47.68
N MET A 1082 28.33 -13.52 46.71
CA MET A 1082 28.83 -14.91 46.92
C MET A 1082 30.05 -14.91 47.84
N THR A 1083 30.91 -14.02 47.63
CA THR A 1083 32.16 -14.01 48.43
C THR A 1083 31.83 -13.65 49.89
N ASN A 1084 30.85 -12.78 50.16
CA ASN A 1084 30.48 -12.50 51.56
C ASN A 1084 29.82 -13.71 52.22
N CYS A 1085 29.13 -14.54 51.38
CA CYS A 1085 28.65 -15.81 51.97
C CYS A 1085 29.83 -16.71 52.37
N MET A 1086 30.85 -16.69 51.54
CA MET A 1086 32.04 -17.52 51.90
C MET A 1086 32.71 -16.97 53.15
N ARG A 1087 32.72 -15.63 53.20
CA ARG A 1087 33.33 -15.02 54.40
C ARG A 1087 32.50 -15.37 55.65
N LEU A 1088 31.16 -15.31 55.58
CA LEU A 1088 30.29 -15.62 56.73
C LEU A 1088 30.39 -17.10 57.12
N ARG A 1089 30.53 -17.90 56.10
CA ARG A 1089 30.72 -19.33 56.43
C ARG A 1089 31.94 -19.54 57.33
N LYS A 1090 32.92 -18.78 57.07
CA LYS A 1090 34.19 -18.99 57.83
C LYS A 1090 34.14 -18.25 59.17
N GLU A 1091 33.61 -17.03 59.16
CA GLU A 1091 33.79 -16.19 60.36
C GLU A 1091 32.54 -16.23 61.23
N SER A 1092 31.38 -16.38 60.61
CA SER A 1092 30.14 -16.36 61.41
C SER A 1092 29.04 -17.11 60.64
N PRO A 1093 29.07 -18.48 60.73
CA PRO A 1093 28.17 -19.29 59.90
C PRO A 1093 26.69 -19.09 60.28
N GLU A 1094 26.46 -18.64 61.45
CA GLU A 1094 25.04 -18.49 61.89
C GLU A 1094 24.41 -17.25 61.26
N LEU A 1095 25.21 -16.34 60.67
CA LEU A 1095 24.66 -15.10 60.10
C LEU A 1095 24.48 -15.23 58.59
N GLN A 1096 24.58 -16.41 58.04
CA GLN A 1096 24.41 -16.56 56.58
C GLN A 1096 22.95 -16.29 56.19
N PRO A 1097 22.78 -15.61 54.99
CA PRO A 1097 21.40 -15.35 54.53
C PRO A 1097 20.69 -16.64 54.08
N VAL A 1098 19.41 -16.51 53.93
CA VAL A 1098 18.63 -17.73 53.60
C VAL A 1098 18.98 -18.20 52.18
N ALA A 1099 19.25 -17.24 51.27
CA ALA A 1099 19.64 -17.62 49.90
C ALA A 1099 20.33 -16.43 49.22
N ALA A 1100 21.03 -16.81 48.08
CA ALA A 1100 21.68 -15.71 47.31
C ALA A 1100 21.33 -15.87 45.82
N LEU A 1101 20.84 -14.66 45.24
CA LEU A 1101 20.55 -14.63 43.81
C LEU A 1101 21.71 -13.93 43.07
N CYS A 1102 22.42 -14.80 42.29
CA CYS A 1102 23.62 -14.23 41.63
C CYS A 1102 23.43 -14.28 40.10
N TYR A 1103 23.30 -12.99 39.58
CA TYR A 1103 23.12 -12.87 38.12
C TYR A 1103 24.44 -12.52 37.43
N SER A 1104 24.83 -13.39 36.53
CA SER A 1104 26.06 -13.28 35.71
C SER A 1104 27.28 -12.91 36.56
N PRO A 1105 27.62 -13.74 37.56
CA PRO A 1105 28.77 -13.42 38.41
C PRO A 1105 30.10 -13.73 37.71
N VAL A 1106 31.05 -12.82 38.04
CA VAL A 1106 32.43 -13.19 37.67
C VAL A 1106 33.03 -14.06 38.79
N VAL A 1107 33.59 -15.26 38.34
CA VAL A 1107 33.98 -16.19 39.45
C VAL A 1107 35.46 -16.53 39.31
N ASP A 1108 36.06 -16.13 38.20
CA ASP A 1108 37.49 -16.42 38.00
C ASP A 1108 38.18 -15.14 37.49
N PHE A 1109 39.02 -14.51 38.40
CA PHE A 1109 39.65 -13.21 38.05
C PHE A 1109 40.92 -13.42 37.23
N SER A 1110 41.35 -14.71 37.05
CA SER A 1110 42.64 -14.91 36.34
C SER A 1110 42.41 -15.09 34.84
N GLU A 1111 41.14 -15.24 34.48
CA GLU A 1111 40.89 -15.57 33.06
C GLU A 1111 40.93 -14.28 32.22
N THR A 1112 41.73 -14.45 31.09
CA THR A 1112 41.68 -13.36 30.08
C THR A 1112 41.17 -13.91 28.75
N ASP A 1113 40.02 -13.48 28.33
CA ASP A 1113 39.45 -14.01 27.06
C ASP A 1113 39.59 -12.97 25.94
N ASN A 1114 39.46 -13.59 24.61
CA ASN A 1114 39.55 -12.68 23.45
C ASN A 1114 38.14 -12.41 22.87
N ASP A 1115 37.83 -11.17 22.48
CA ASP A 1115 36.52 -10.62 22.06
C ASP A 1115 36.00 -11.33 20.80
N GLU A 1116 36.90 -12.23 20.15
CA GLU A 1116 36.46 -12.97 18.94
C GLU A 1116 35.50 -14.12 19.31
N LYS A 1117 35.49 -14.57 20.46
CA LYS A 1117 34.68 -15.75 20.88
C LYS A 1117 33.31 -15.28 21.39
N THR A 1118 33.20 -13.96 21.57
CA THR A 1118 31.89 -13.44 22.03
C THR A 1118 31.62 -12.10 21.32
N PRO A 1119 31.20 -12.12 20.01
CA PRO A 1119 31.13 -10.90 19.17
C PRO A 1119 29.93 -10.02 19.54
N TYR A 1120 29.10 -10.60 20.41
CA TYR A 1120 27.89 -9.79 20.68
C TYR A 1120 27.85 -9.41 22.16
N CYS A 1121 28.87 -9.81 22.89
CA CYS A 1121 28.88 -9.56 24.34
C CYS A 1121 29.24 -8.09 24.61
N ILE A 1122 28.50 -7.51 25.60
CA ILE A 1122 28.75 -6.07 25.90
C ILE A 1122 30.06 -5.93 26.68
N LEU A 1123 30.53 -7.02 27.36
CA LEU A 1123 31.77 -6.90 28.17
C LEU A 1123 32.98 -7.21 27.30
N ALA A 1124 33.37 -6.13 26.61
CA ALA A 1124 34.59 -6.31 25.77
C ALA A 1124 35.83 -6.45 26.66
N ALA A 1125 36.87 -7.13 26.10
CA ALA A 1125 38.09 -7.44 26.88
C ALA A 1125 38.73 -6.16 27.42
N ASN A 1126 38.65 -5.17 26.61
CA ASN A 1126 39.30 -3.91 27.00
C ASN A 1126 38.60 -3.26 28.21
N PHE A 1127 37.41 -3.54 28.42
CA PHE A 1127 36.72 -3.00 29.62
C PHE A 1127 36.83 -3.97 30.79
N ALA A 1128 36.39 -5.20 30.67
CA ALA A 1128 36.35 -6.17 31.78
C ALA A 1128 37.74 -6.39 32.38
N ASP A 1129 38.78 -6.55 31.54
CA ASP A 1129 40.14 -6.84 32.06
C ASP A 1129 40.71 -5.60 32.79
N ASN A 1130 40.37 -4.45 32.24
CA ASN A 1130 40.90 -3.24 32.91
C ASN A 1130 40.17 -2.99 34.24
N CYS A 1131 38.90 -3.25 34.34
CA CYS A 1131 38.23 -3.10 35.63
C CYS A 1131 38.84 -4.03 36.69
N LEU A 1132 39.08 -5.27 36.26
CA LEU A 1132 39.65 -6.22 37.26
C LEU A 1132 41.08 -5.83 37.62
N ALA A 1133 41.81 -5.40 36.57
CA ALA A 1133 43.21 -5.00 36.87
C ALA A 1133 43.23 -3.80 37.83
N THR A 1134 42.33 -2.89 37.61
CA THR A 1134 42.30 -1.71 38.50
C THR A 1134 41.83 -2.11 39.91
N TYR A 1135 40.82 -2.83 40.00
CA TYR A 1135 40.27 -3.26 41.31
C TYR A 1135 41.30 -4.04 42.12
N LEU A 1136 42.23 -4.77 41.41
CA LEU A 1136 43.16 -5.64 42.15
C LEU A 1136 44.57 -5.04 42.12
N ARG A 1137 44.64 -3.80 41.86
CA ARG A 1137 45.95 -3.18 41.59
C ARG A 1137 46.89 -3.36 42.78
N ASP A 1138 46.38 -3.48 44.06
CA ASP A 1138 47.29 -3.52 45.22
C ASP A 1138 47.45 -4.97 45.71
N VAL A 1139 46.82 -5.86 45.03
CA VAL A 1139 47.04 -7.26 45.44
C VAL A 1139 48.18 -7.86 44.60
N THR A 1140 49.36 -7.75 45.14
CA THR A 1140 50.55 -8.12 44.34
C THR A 1140 51.03 -9.52 44.74
N ASP A 1141 50.58 -9.97 45.97
CA ASP A 1141 50.97 -11.35 46.37
C ASP A 1141 50.22 -12.39 45.52
N PRO A 1142 50.93 -13.26 44.83
CA PRO A 1142 50.34 -14.20 43.88
C PRO A 1142 49.31 -15.13 44.54
N GLU A 1143 49.66 -15.55 45.76
CA GLU A 1143 48.67 -16.44 46.43
C GLU A 1143 47.42 -15.66 46.84
N GLU A 1144 47.64 -14.46 47.36
CA GLU A 1144 46.47 -13.60 47.69
C GLU A 1144 45.68 -13.25 46.42
N ARG A 1145 46.32 -13.03 45.35
CA ARG A 1145 45.65 -12.75 44.05
C ARG A 1145 44.84 -13.94 43.55
N ARG A 1146 45.42 -15.08 43.72
CA ARG A 1146 44.69 -16.31 43.34
C ARG A 1146 43.45 -16.50 44.22
N LEU A 1147 43.53 -16.17 45.47
CA LEU A 1147 42.46 -16.52 46.43
C LEU A 1147 41.36 -15.47 46.40
N VAL A 1148 41.56 -14.43 45.56
CA VAL A 1148 40.46 -13.43 45.48
C VAL A 1148 39.34 -13.96 44.58
N SER A 1149 39.62 -14.91 43.69
CA SER A 1149 38.58 -15.51 42.84
C SER A 1149 37.76 -16.55 43.62
N PRO A 1150 36.46 -16.42 43.51
CA PRO A 1150 35.60 -17.35 44.26
C PRO A 1150 35.81 -18.81 43.81
N ILE A 1151 36.17 -19.00 42.59
CA ILE A 1151 36.28 -20.39 42.06
C ILE A 1151 37.40 -21.13 42.80
N ASN A 1152 38.25 -20.39 43.52
CA ASN A 1152 39.39 -21.07 44.18
C ASN A 1152 39.06 -21.36 45.65
N HIS A 1153 37.82 -21.21 46.06
CA HIS A 1153 37.43 -21.55 47.44
C HIS A 1153 36.44 -22.71 47.45
N SER A 1154 36.42 -23.35 48.69
CA SER A 1154 35.42 -24.43 48.81
C SER A 1154 33.99 -23.86 48.70
N LEU A 1155 33.12 -24.69 47.98
CA LEU A 1155 31.74 -24.20 47.80
C LEU A 1155 30.78 -24.94 48.73
N LYS A 1156 31.36 -25.73 49.72
CA LYS A 1156 30.52 -26.50 50.68
C LYS A 1156 29.99 -25.57 51.77
N ASP A 1157 28.80 -25.89 52.20
CA ASP A 1157 28.19 -25.28 53.41
C ASP A 1157 27.85 -23.81 53.16
N LEU A 1158 27.76 -23.39 51.93
CA LEU A 1158 27.21 -22.06 51.63
C LEU A 1158 25.69 -22.11 51.57
N PRO A 1159 25.02 -20.97 51.71
CA PRO A 1159 23.56 -21.01 51.56
C PRO A 1159 23.14 -21.34 50.11
N PRO A 1160 21.91 -21.74 49.95
CA PRO A 1160 21.48 -21.98 48.56
C PRO A 1160 21.76 -20.77 47.66
N ILE A 1161 22.27 -21.15 46.40
CA ILE A 1161 22.70 -20.03 45.53
C ILE A 1161 22.13 -20.27 44.12
N PHE A 1162 21.50 -19.14 43.60
CA PHE A 1162 21.00 -19.13 42.22
C PHE A 1162 22.03 -18.44 41.31
N LEU A 1163 22.32 -19.24 40.15
CA LEU A 1163 23.32 -18.69 39.21
C LEU A 1163 22.68 -18.58 37.82
N GLN A 1164 22.98 -17.32 37.22
CA GLN A 1164 22.37 -17.13 35.88
C GLN A 1164 23.40 -16.51 34.93
N TRP A 1165 23.46 -17.18 33.67
CA TRP A 1165 24.34 -16.62 32.62
C TRP A 1165 23.60 -16.68 31.28
N GLY A 1166 23.93 -15.65 30.42
CA GLY A 1166 23.56 -15.77 28.98
C GLY A 1166 24.63 -16.50 28.16
N THR A 1167 24.15 -17.09 26.98
CA THR A 1167 25.10 -17.93 26.20
C THR A 1167 26.06 -17.03 25.41
N LEU A 1168 25.64 -15.69 25.28
CA LEU A 1168 26.52 -14.83 24.46
C LEU A 1168 27.41 -13.98 25.35
N GLU A 1169 27.45 -14.33 26.68
CA GLU A 1169 28.32 -13.54 27.58
C GLU A 1169 29.72 -14.14 27.68
N ARG A 1170 30.62 -13.26 28.21
CA ARG A 1170 32.06 -13.64 28.31
C ARG A 1170 32.27 -14.64 29.45
N PHE A 1171 31.44 -14.53 30.47
CA PHE A 1171 31.71 -15.36 31.68
C PHE A 1171 30.90 -16.66 31.62
N TYR A 1172 30.30 -16.90 30.51
CA TYR A 1172 29.46 -18.11 30.39
C TYR A 1172 30.27 -19.38 30.68
N GLU A 1173 31.44 -19.47 30.14
CA GLU A 1173 32.22 -20.71 30.35
C GLU A 1173 32.73 -20.81 31.78
N GLN A 1174 33.00 -19.63 32.41
CA GLN A 1174 33.36 -19.70 33.85
C GLN A 1174 32.22 -20.30 34.68
N GLY A 1175 31.10 -19.90 34.34
CA GLY A 1175 29.93 -20.42 35.08
C GLY A 1175 29.81 -21.94 35.00
N LEU A 1176 30.06 -22.48 33.75
CA LEU A 1176 29.98 -23.96 33.60
C LEU A 1176 31.03 -24.65 34.46
N ARG A 1177 32.18 -24.03 34.52
CA ARG A 1177 33.25 -24.64 35.35
C ARG A 1177 32.93 -24.50 36.84
N PHE A 1178 32.42 -23.40 37.18
CA PHE A 1178 32.09 -23.18 38.60
C PHE A 1178 31.03 -24.17 39.07
N LYS A 1179 30.01 -24.38 38.24
CA LYS A 1179 29.00 -25.39 38.61
C LYS A 1179 29.60 -26.80 38.64
N ALA A 1180 30.42 -27.09 37.71
CA ALA A 1180 31.08 -28.43 37.74
C ALA A 1180 31.87 -28.62 39.05
N LYS A 1181 32.52 -27.59 39.42
CA LYS A 1181 33.26 -27.72 40.69
C LYS A 1181 32.29 -27.95 41.86
N ALA A 1182 31.21 -27.23 41.92
CA ALA A 1182 30.23 -27.43 43.01
C ALA A 1182 29.73 -28.89 43.03
N ASP A 1183 29.50 -29.43 41.80
CA ASP A 1183 29.06 -30.84 41.73
C ASP A 1183 30.14 -31.79 42.25
N ALA A 1184 31.35 -31.47 41.87
CA ALA A 1184 32.45 -32.36 42.31
C ALA A 1184 32.63 -32.30 43.83
N GLU A 1185 32.27 -31.22 44.46
CA GLU A 1185 32.44 -31.09 45.93
C GLU A 1185 31.18 -31.56 46.65
N GLY A 1186 30.20 -32.05 45.83
CA GLY A 1186 28.98 -32.63 46.41
C GLY A 1186 28.01 -31.53 46.87
N VAL A 1187 28.03 -30.33 46.36
CA VAL A 1187 27.12 -29.23 46.73
C VAL A 1187 25.81 -29.37 45.95
N THR A 1188 24.65 -29.40 46.70
CA THR A 1188 23.37 -29.70 46.01
C THR A 1188 22.45 -28.48 46.06
N ASN A 1189 22.92 -27.52 46.72
CA ASN A 1189 21.98 -26.39 46.88
C ASN A 1189 22.41 -25.20 46.00
N MET A 1190 22.91 -25.43 44.76
CA MET A 1190 23.19 -24.38 43.76
C MET A 1190 22.48 -24.71 42.45
N GLU A 1191 21.72 -23.63 41.98
CA GLU A 1191 20.95 -23.87 40.74
C GLU A 1191 21.44 -22.94 39.62
N LEU A 1192 21.60 -23.65 38.40
CA LEU A 1192 22.12 -22.89 37.26
C LEU A 1192 21.00 -22.62 36.25
N ASP A 1193 20.94 -21.28 35.84
CA ASP A 1193 19.99 -20.86 34.78
C ASP A 1193 20.77 -20.25 33.60
N ILE A 1194 20.47 -20.88 32.32
CA ILE A 1194 21.20 -20.39 31.13
C ILE A 1194 20.18 -19.80 30.15
N LEU A 1195 20.45 -18.50 29.80
CA LEU A 1195 19.56 -17.85 28.83
C LEU A 1195 20.20 -17.87 27.43
N GLU A 1196 19.36 -18.43 26.48
CA GLU A 1196 19.93 -18.67 25.13
C GLU A 1196 20.00 -17.34 24.35
N ASN A 1197 21.09 -17.09 23.65
CA ASN A 1197 21.32 -15.93 22.75
C ASN A 1197 21.17 -14.61 23.51
N ILE A 1198 21.41 -14.69 24.76
CA ILE A 1198 21.31 -13.45 25.55
C ILE A 1198 22.70 -13.07 26.05
N VAL A 1199 22.89 -11.64 26.10
CA VAL A 1199 24.24 -11.17 26.48
C VAL A 1199 24.33 -11.05 28.00
N HIS A 1200 25.43 -10.43 28.45
CA HIS A 1200 25.77 -10.36 29.90
C HIS A 1200 24.74 -9.51 30.64
N ASP A 1201 24.21 -10.06 31.69
CA ASP A 1201 23.41 -9.34 32.72
C ASP A 1201 22.14 -8.75 32.11
N PRO A 1202 21.31 -9.56 31.61
CA PRO A 1202 20.10 -9.05 30.95
C PRO A 1202 19.11 -8.45 31.97
N VAL A 1203 19.32 -8.81 33.27
CA VAL A 1203 18.33 -8.36 34.28
C VAL A 1203 18.67 -6.93 34.71
N MET A 1204 19.92 -6.54 34.22
CA MET A 1204 20.26 -5.14 34.59
C MET A 1204 19.52 -4.15 33.68
N PHE A 1205 18.89 -4.67 32.56
CA PHE A 1205 18.23 -3.75 31.63
C PHE A 1205 16.73 -3.71 31.93
N PRO A 1206 16.16 -2.56 31.61
CA PRO A 1206 14.70 -2.52 31.78
C PRO A 1206 13.99 -3.56 30.92
N THR A 1207 12.79 -3.99 31.39
CA THR A 1207 12.09 -5.09 30.67
C THR A 1207 11.64 -4.62 29.29
N ALA A 1208 11.55 -3.30 29.11
CA ALA A 1208 11.17 -2.79 27.78
C ALA A 1208 12.31 -2.92 26.79
N VAL A 1209 13.41 -3.02 27.37
CA VAL A 1209 14.57 -3.09 26.47
C VAL A 1209 15.04 -4.54 26.34
N SER A 1210 15.20 -5.27 27.50
CA SER A 1210 15.72 -6.66 27.42
C SER A 1210 14.55 -7.66 27.35
N PRO A 1211 14.59 -8.44 26.38
CA PRO A 1211 13.49 -9.41 26.21
C PRO A 1211 13.59 -10.56 27.21
N ALA A 1212 14.68 -10.62 28.00
CA ALA A 1212 14.88 -11.80 28.87
C ALA A 1212 14.87 -11.37 30.34
N ALA A 1213 14.81 -10.03 30.57
CA ALA A 1213 14.99 -9.52 31.95
C ALA A 1213 13.87 -10.05 32.86
N GLU A 1214 12.68 -9.95 32.38
CA GLU A 1214 11.56 -10.36 33.27
C GLU A 1214 11.62 -11.87 33.55
N LYS A 1215 11.88 -12.55 32.48
CA LYS A 1215 11.95 -14.02 32.66
C LYS A 1215 13.11 -14.41 33.60
N GLY A 1216 14.23 -13.80 33.46
CA GLY A 1216 15.39 -14.12 34.31
C GLY A 1216 15.11 -13.81 35.78
N ILE A 1217 14.47 -12.68 36.03
CA ILE A 1217 14.19 -12.29 37.44
C ILE A 1217 13.16 -13.23 38.04
N HIS A 1218 12.21 -13.56 37.25
CA HIS A 1218 11.19 -14.51 37.75
C HIS A 1218 11.82 -15.84 38.17
N HIS A 1219 12.74 -16.42 37.39
CA HIS A 1219 13.37 -17.71 37.77
C HIS A 1219 14.12 -17.57 39.10
N GLY A 1220 14.83 -16.43 39.26
CA GLY A 1220 15.55 -16.22 40.54
C GLY A 1220 14.58 -16.13 41.73
N CYS A 1221 13.50 -15.39 41.55
CA CYS A 1221 12.53 -15.23 42.65
C CYS A 1221 11.86 -16.56 42.99
N GLU A 1222 11.65 -17.35 41.96
CA GLU A 1222 11.09 -18.69 42.26
C GLU A 1222 12.05 -19.51 43.11
N PHE A 1223 13.27 -19.41 42.76
CA PHE A 1223 14.29 -20.13 43.55
C PHE A 1223 14.31 -19.62 44.99
N ALA A 1224 14.35 -18.32 45.22
CA ALA A 1224 14.42 -17.78 46.59
C ALA A 1224 13.13 -18.11 47.37
N ALA A 1225 12.00 -18.05 46.70
CA ALA A 1225 10.71 -18.29 47.38
C ALA A 1225 10.64 -19.70 47.97
N ARG A 1226 11.30 -20.66 47.27
CA ARG A 1226 11.28 -22.06 47.77
C ARG A 1226 11.92 -22.17 49.14
N TYR A 1227 12.90 -21.44 49.39
CA TYR A 1227 13.62 -21.59 50.68
C TYR A 1227 13.03 -20.61 51.72
N LEU A 1228 12.54 -19.52 51.26
CA LEU A 1228 11.89 -18.60 52.22
C LEU A 1228 10.59 -19.21 52.76
N ALA A 1229 9.89 -19.90 51.89
CA ALA A 1229 8.62 -20.53 52.34
C ALA A 1229 8.86 -21.53 53.49
N ARG A 1230 10.01 -22.18 53.45
CA ARG A 1230 10.31 -23.15 54.53
C ARG A 1230 10.54 -22.42 55.86
N VAL A 1231 11.21 -21.28 55.74
CA VAL A 1231 11.54 -20.54 56.97
C VAL A 1231 10.29 -19.83 57.50
N LEU A 1232 9.50 -19.33 56.57
CA LEU A 1232 8.36 -18.51 57.03
C LEU A 1232 7.22 -19.40 57.52
N SER A 1233 7.19 -20.66 57.12
CA SER A 1233 6.12 -21.59 57.54
C SER A 1233 6.48 -22.27 58.85
N ALA A 1234 7.74 -22.16 59.27
CA ALA A 1234 8.17 -22.86 60.51
C ALA A 1234 7.90 -21.97 61.73
N LYS A 1235 6.52 -21.87 62.37
CA LYS A 1235 5.89 -21.40 63.63
C LYS A 1235 6.65 -20.19 64.20
N ALA A 1236 6.19 -18.91 63.86
CA ALA A 1236 6.25 -17.60 64.57
C ALA A 1236 6.74 -17.77 66.01
N SER A 1237 8.09 -18.06 66.23
CA SER A 1237 8.55 -17.82 67.62
C SER A 1237 8.34 -16.35 68.02
N PRO A 1238 7.42 -16.13 69.07
CA PRO A 1238 6.88 -14.84 69.55
C PRO A 1238 8.00 -13.84 69.89
N VAL A 1239 8.46 -12.89 68.91
CA VAL A 1239 9.02 -11.69 69.56
C VAL A 1239 7.99 -10.55 69.44
#